data_AF-A0A966XCX7-F1
#
_entry.id   AF-A0A966XCX7-F1
#
_cell.length_a   1.000
_cell.length_b   1.000
_cell.length_c   1.000
_cell.angle_alpha   90.00
_cell.angle_beta   90.00
_cell.angle_gamma   90.00
#
_symmetry.space_group_name_H-M   'P 1'
#
loop_
_entity.id
_entity.type
_entity.pdbx_description
1 polymer ?
#
loop_
_entity_poly.entity_id
_entity_poly.type
_entity_poly.pdbx_seq_one_letter_code
_entity_poly.pdbx_strand_id
1 'polypeptide(L)'
;MNISQIFETMDYGKAPEANEEAMKWIASHKGSFGHFINGVFTKSEDLFPTVNPATTEELAQISQASAKSVSAAVKAAVAAQSGWEALGGHGRAKVLYAIARLLQKQSRLFATLETLDNGKPIRESRDIDIPLAQRHFYYHAGMAQLMEKSLPDRQAVGVCGQIIPWNFPILMLAWKIAPALAMGNTVVLKPAEYTSLSALLFAEICQQAGVPKGVVNIVTGDGRVGELIVSEPNVDKIAFTGSTEVGRKIREATAGTGKSLTLELGGKSPFIVFDDADLDSAVEGVVDAIWLNQGQVCCAGSRLLVQEGVADKFLNKIKTRMKTLRVGDPMDKSIDIGAIVDPVQKSRISQMLSDNPAGEMFQSCESIPDTGCYFPPTLISGLGTSDILMQEEIFGPVLVTTTFRTPDEAAKLANDTRYGLAASIWSENVNLCLGLAPKIKAGVIWVNGTNMFDASAGFGGMRESGFGREGGWEGLEAYTKPRTKTLKKLEPIVGHCGTNDGIAGLDRTAKLYIGGKQSRPDSGYSNPVFDASSNFMGHVPQANRKDIRNALEAADTAASWSATHGHMRAQILYYIAENLSARGEEFAKLINQMTGRKNGRKEIEASIDRLFTYAAWADKFDGDVRNVPMRGLALKLNEPVGKIGVICPDDWPLLGLVSTMAAGLSMGNRMIMVASEPYPFVATEFYQILDTSDVPNGVVSILTGAHGELCDTLAKHMNLDAIWSFSSKDLSKVIETGAALNLKRAWVNYGVDRDWMGGAGEGKEFLDAATEVKTVWIPFGEG
;
A
#
# COMPACT_ATOMS: atom_id res chain seq x y z
N MET A 1 15.94 52.67 5.43
CA MET A 1 15.07 53.68 4.81
C MET A 1 14.70 54.71 5.85
N ASN A 2 14.64 55.99 5.49
CA ASN A 2 14.04 57.01 6.36
C ASN A 2 12.50 56.92 6.27
N ILE A 3 11.77 57.55 7.19
CA ILE A 3 10.29 57.49 7.23
C ILE A 3 9.67 58.07 5.94
N SER A 4 10.29 59.10 5.32
CA SER A 4 9.73 59.69 4.08
C SER A 4 9.79 58.73 2.90
N GLN A 5 10.86 57.94 2.76
CA GLN A 5 11.00 56.92 1.72
C GLN A 5 9.95 55.83 1.82
N ILE A 6 9.58 55.40 3.04
CA ILE A 6 8.54 54.38 3.26
C ILE A 6 7.14 54.92 2.88
N PHE A 7 6.87 56.20 3.17
CA PHE A 7 5.62 56.85 2.76
C PHE A 7 5.58 57.16 1.26
N GLU A 8 6.72 57.40 0.61
CA GLU A 8 6.81 57.62 -0.84
C GLU A 8 6.67 56.33 -1.65
N THR A 9 7.23 55.21 -1.17
CA THR A 9 7.12 53.93 -1.86
C THR A 9 5.81 53.20 -1.55
N MET A 10 5.17 53.50 -0.42
CA MET A 10 4.05 52.72 0.13
C MET A 10 4.37 51.21 0.21
N ASP A 11 5.65 50.87 0.33
CA ASP A 11 6.12 49.49 0.36
C ASP A 11 5.75 48.90 1.72
N TYR A 12 4.67 48.13 1.77
CA TYR A 12 4.27 47.41 2.97
C TYR A 12 5.41 46.46 3.33
N GLY A 13 6.09 46.72 4.44
CA GLY A 13 7.14 45.83 4.94
C GLY A 13 6.61 44.40 5.05
N LYS A 14 7.39 43.42 4.58
CA LYS A 14 7.05 42.00 4.72
C LYS A 14 6.83 41.69 6.20
N ALA A 15 5.70 41.07 6.53
CA ALA A 15 5.35 40.65 7.89
C ALA A 15 5.27 39.11 7.93
N PRO A 16 6.43 38.41 7.86
CA PRO A 16 6.46 36.96 7.96
C PRO A 16 5.91 36.50 9.33
N GLU A 17 5.51 35.24 9.41
CA GLU A 17 5.13 34.64 10.70
C GLU A 17 6.31 34.66 11.68
N ALA A 18 5.96 34.93 12.93
CA ALA A 18 6.90 34.96 14.05
C ALA A 18 7.46 33.55 14.31
N ASN A 19 8.79 33.39 14.30
CA ASN A 19 9.46 32.11 14.59
C ASN A 19 10.07 32.04 16.00
N GLU A 20 9.94 33.08 16.82
CA GLU A 20 10.63 33.19 18.09
C GLU A 20 10.24 32.09 19.08
N GLU A 21 8.99 31.60 19.03
CA GLU A 21 8.55 30.50 19.88
C GLU A 21 9.22 29.17 19.49
N ALA A 22 9.37 28.90 18.18
CA ALA A 22 10.08 27.74 17.67
C ALA A 22 11.57 27.80 18.03
N MET A 23 12.21 28.95 17.83
CA MET A 23 13.62 29.15 18.20
C MET A 23 13.83 29.09 19.72
N LYS A 24 12.89 29.60 20.54
CA LYS A 24 12.93 29.44 22.00
C LYS A 24 12.82 27.98 22.43
N TRP A 25 11.98 27.19 21.76
CA TRP A 25 11.85 25.75 22.03
C TRP A 25 13.12 24.98 21.66
N ILE A 26 13.75 25.31 20.53
CA ILE A 26 15.07 24.76 20.17
C ILE A 26 16.12 25.15 21.23
N ALA A 27 16.13 26.42 21.64
CA ALA A 27 17.06 26.93 22.65
C ALA A 27 16.84 26.30 24.05
N SER A 28 15.60 25.95 24.43
CA SER A 28 15.34 25.25 25.69
C SER A 28 15.93 23.84 25.72
N HIS A 29 16.16 23.26 24.54
CA HIS A 29 16.91 22.01 24.34
C HIS A 29 18.40 22.27 24.08
N LYS A 30 18.90 23.48 24.32
CA LYS A 30 20.29 23.90 24.10
C LYS A 30 20.76 23.69 22.64
N GLY A 31 19.82 23.72 21.68
CA GLY A 31 20.12 23.50 20.27
C GLY A 31 20.61 22.09 19.94
N SER A 32 20.44 21.10 20.83
CA SER A 32 20.89 19.73 20.60
C SER A 32 19.92 18.70 21.15
N PHE A 33 19.54 17.74 20.32
CA PHE A 33 18.54 16.73 20.65
C PHE A 33 19.14 15.32 20.67
N GLY A 34 18.96 14.62 21.79
CA GLY A 34 19.02 13.16 21.82
C GLY A 34 17.71 12.53 21.34
N HIS A 35 17.61 11.22 21.47
CA HIS A 35 16.41 10.46 21.10
C HIS A 35 15.35 10.55 22.20
N PHE A 36 14.08 10.26 21.88
CA PHE A 36 13.04 10.09 22.88
C PHE A 36 12.80 8.61 23.13
N ILE A 37 13.28 8.09 24.26
CA ILE A 37 13.22 6.67 24.60
C ILE A 37 12.64 6.51 26.00
N ASN A 38 11.67 5.62 26.14
CA ASN A 38 11.04 5.31 27.43
C ASN A 38 10.47 6.55 28.16
N GLY A 39 9.91 7.48 27.38
CA GLY A 39 9.28 8.69 27.90
C GLY A 39 10.24 9.80 28.33
N VAL A 40 11.53 9.76 27.96
CA VAL A 40 12.51 10.82 28.25
C VAL A 40 13.44 11.06 27.06
N PHE A 41 13.96 12.30 26.94
CA PHE A 41 15.03 12.58 26.00
C PHE A 41 16.37 12.04 26.52
N THR A 42 17.10 11.32 25.68
CA THR A 42 18.44 10.82 25.99
C THR A 42 19.47 11.95 25.87
N LYS A 43 20.69 11.68 26.34
CA LYS A 43 21.83 12.56 26.04
C LYS A 43 22.08 12.56 24.53
N SER A 44 22.41 13.72 23.98
CA SER A 44 22.83 13.84 22.58
C SER A 44 24.18 13.16 22.36
N GLU A 45 24.26 12.34 21.31
CA GLU A 45 25.42 11.60 20.82
C GLU A 45 25.50 11.67 19.28
N ASP A 46 26.68 11.49 18.70
CA ASP A 46 26.96 11.41 17.24
C ASP A 46 26.10 12.37 16.39
N LEU A 47 26.43 13.67 16.46
CA LEU A 47 25.53 14.73 16.01
C LEU A 47 25.70 15.08 14.54
N PHE A 48 24.59 15.41 13.89
CA PHE A 48 24.54 16.04 12.57
C PHE A 48 23.59 17.25 12.59
N PRO A 49 23.85 18.28 11.77
CA PRO A 49 23.00 19.46 11.74
C PRO A 49 21.67 19.18 11.03
N THR A 50 20.58 19.76 11.54
CA THR A 50 19.36 20.02 10.76
C THR A 50 19.35 21.50 10.38
N VAL A 51 19.05 21.78 9.11
CA VAL A 51 19.32 23.08 8.47
C VAL A 51 18.02 23.61 7.88
N ASN A 52 17.78 24.91 8.03
CA ASN A 52 16.67 25.57 7.35
C ASN A 52 16.98 25.68 5.85
N PRO A 53 16.23 25.01 4.94
CA PRO A 53 16.55 25.01 3.52
C PRO A 53 16.34 26.37 2.85
N ALA A 54 15.54 27.26 3.43
CA ALA A 54 15.29 28.60 2.91
C ALA A 54 16.42 29.59 3.21
N THR A 55 17.10 29.43 4.35
CA THR A 55 18.15 30.36 4.80
C THR A 55 19.55 29.75 4.80
N THR A 56 19.68 28.43 4.70
CA THR A 56 20.91 27.63 4.87
C THR A 56 21.52 27.67 6.28
N GLU A 57 20.80 28.26 7.24
CA GLU A 57 21.23 28.34 8.63
C GLU A 57 20.93 27.05 9.38
N GLU A 58 21.86 26.63 10.23
CA GLU A 58 21.65 25.50 11.13
C GLU A 58 20.56 25.85 12.18
N LEU A 59 19.56 24.98 12.30
CA LEU A 59 18.52 25.10 13.31
C LEU A 59 18.92 24.42 14.62
N ALA A 60 19.42 23.19 14.54
CA ALA A 60 19.82 22.38 15.71
C ALA A 60 20.77 21.23 15.33
N GLN A 61 21.35 20.61 16.33
CA GLN A 61 22.11 19.36 16.22
C GLN A 61 21.25 18.15 16.63
N ILE A 62 21.17 17.14 15.78
CA ILE A 62 20.35 15.94 15.97
C ILE A 62 21.25 14.71 16.13
N SER A 63 20.93 13.82 17.07
CA SER A 63 21.66 12.57 17.24
C SER A 63 21.43 11.56 16.12
N GLN A 64 22.51 10.93 15.65
CA GLN A 64 22.51 9.72 14.84
C GLN A 64 22.39 8.50 15.75
N ALA A 65 21.26 7.79 15.67
CA ALA A 65 21.04 6.62 16.52
C ALA A 65 22.01 5.48 16.20
N SER A 66 22.62 4.93 17.24
CA SER A 66 23.37 3.68 17.15
C SER A 66 22.43 2.46 17.21
N ALA A 67 22.95 1.27 16.86
CA ALA A 67 22.23 0.01 17.09
C ALA A 67 21.82 -0.18 18.56
N LYS A 68 22.62 0.31 19.51
CA LYS A 68 22.30 0.28 20.94
C LYS A 68 21.09 1.16 21.26
N SER A 69 21.00 2.34 20.65
CA SER A 69 19.91 3.29 20.86
C SER A 69 18.60 2.77 20.27
N VAL A 70 18.65 2.16 19.07
CA VAL A 70 17.50 1.46 18.46
C VAL A 70 17.03 0.29 19.33
N SER A 71 17.96 -0.58 19.75
CA SER A 71 17.63 -1.73 20.60
C SER A 71 17.04 -1.30 21.96
N ALA A 72 17.52 -0.20 22.54
CA ALA A 72 16.95 0.39 23.75
C ALA A 72 15.52 0.90 23.54
N ALA A 73 15.24 1.55 22.39
CA ALA A 73 13.90 2.00 22.02
C ALA A 73 12.94 0.82 21.85
N VAL A 74 13.35 -0.22 21.12
CA VAL A 74 12.54 -1.44 20.94
C VAL A 74 12.30 -2.13 22.28
N LYS A 75 13.32 -2.27 23.13
CA LYS A 75 13.16 -2.85 24.47
C LYS A 75 12.15 -2.09 25.32
N ALA A 76 12.15 -0.76 25.25
CA ALA A 76 11.16 0.06 25.94
C ALA A 76 9.75 -0.13 25.38
N ALA A 77 9.60 -0.20 24.05
CA ALA A 77 8.34 -0.48 23.37
C ALA A 77 7.76 -1.86 23.76
N VAL A 78 8.60 -2.89 23.77
CA VAL A 78 8.23 -4.25 24.22
C VAL A 78 7.76 -4.23 25.67
N ALA A 79 8.49 -3.56 26.56
CA ALA A 79 8.14 -3.50 27.98
C ALA A 79 6.81 -2.77 28.24
N ALA A 80 6.45 -1.80 27.41
CA ALA A 80 5.21 -1.03 27.53
C ALA A 80 4.00 -1.69 26.86
N GLN A 81 4.21 -2.62 25.92
CA GLN A 81 3.17 -3.18 25.05
C GLN A 81 1.99 -3.79 25.82
N SER A 82 2.26 -4.71 26.75
CA SER A 82 1.19 -5.40 27.50
C SER A 82 0.36 -4.45 28.35
N GLY A 83 1.01 -3.48 29.00
CA GLY A 83 0.32 -2.46 29.80
C GLY A 83 -0.52 -1.50 28.95
N TRP A 84 -0.03 -1.14 27.77
CA TRP A 84 -0.75 -0.27 26.82
C TRP A 84 -1.98 -0.96 26.22
N GLU A 85 -1.86 -2.23 25.84
CA GLU A 85 -3.00 -3.00 25.34
C GLU A 85 -4.04 -3.22 26.45
N ALA A 86 -3.60 -3.57 27.67
CA ALA A 86 -4.45 -3.78 28.84
C ALA A 86 -5.13 -2.50 29.37
N LEU A 87 -4.67 -1.32 28.96
CA LEU A 87 -5.35 -0.05 29.26
C LEU A 87 -6.77 0.02 28.64
N GLY A 88 -7.06 -0.87 27.68
CA GLY A 88 -8.35 -1.02 27.03
C GLY A 88 -8.65 0.11 26.04
N GLY A 89 -9.67 -0.09 25.20
CA GLY A 89 -10.01 0.88 24.16
C GLY A 89 -10.26 2.30 24.68
N HIS A 90 -10.99 2.41 25.80
CA HIS A 90 -11.33 3.70 26.41
C HIS A 90 -10.11 4.46 26.96
N GLY A 91 -9.19 3.76 27.63
CA GLY A 91 -8.02 4.41 28.20
C GLY A 91 -7.06 4.92 27.11
N ARG A 92 -6.89 4.15 26.02
CA ARG A 92 -6.12 4.60 24.84
C ARG A 92 -6.78 5.77 24.12
N ALA A 93 -8.11 5.75 23.98
CA ALA A 93 -8.87 6.84 23.36
C ALA A 93 -8.65 8.19 24.07
N LYS A 94 -8.62 8.21 25.41
CA LYS A 94 -8.34 9.44 26.18
C LYS A 94 -6.97 10.02 25.89
N VAL A 95 -5.95 9.17 25.75
CA VAL A 95 -4.58 9.59 25.45
C VAL A 95 -4.49 10.15 24.02
N LEU A 96 -5.06 9.45 23.03
CA LEU A 96 -5.11 9.92 21.64
C LEU A 96 -5.84 11.25 21.51
N TYR A 97 -6.96 11.41 22.20
CA TYR A 97 -7.68 12.68 22.28
C TYR A 97 -6.83 13.79 22.91
N ALA A 98 -6.09 13.49 24.00
CA ALA A 98 -5.19 14.47 24.63
C ALA A 98 -4.06 14.90 23.68
N ILE A 99 -3.49 13.97 22.91
CA ILE A 99 -2.50 14.28 21.86
C ILE A 99 -3.11 15.25 20.84
N ALA A 100 -4.30 14.94 20.31
CA ALA A 100 -5.00 15.82 19.36
C ALA A 100 -5.22 17.22 19.92
N ARG A 101 -5.62 17.33 21.19
CA ARG A 101 -5.80 18.61 21.89
C ARG A 101 -4.51 19.40 22.05
N LEU A 102 -3.38 18.72 22.28
CA LEU A 102 -2.08 19.37 22.42
C LEU A 102 -1.51 19.82 21.07
N LEU A 103 -1.68 19.02 20.01
CA LEU A 103 -1.39 19.43 18.63
C LEU A 103 -2.21 20.68 18.26
N GLN A 104 -3.49 20.74 18.65
CA GLN A 104 -4.32 21.91 18.40
C GLN A 104 -3.88 23.13 19.22
N LYS A 105 -3.57 22.93 20.52
CA LYS A 105 -3.09 23.98 21.42
C LYS A 105 -1.79 24.60 20.93
N GLN A 106 -0.86 23.79 20.42
CA GLN A 106 0.46 24.21 19.95
C GLN A 106 0.53 24.33 18.43
N SER A 107 -0.61 24.41 17.74
CA SER A 107 -0.69 24.35 16.27
C SER A 107 0.21 25.35 15.56
N ARG A 108 0.32 26.58 16.08
CA ARG A 108 1.20 27.61 15.52
C ARG A 108 2.68 27.25 15.66
N LEU A 109 3.10 26.74 16.82
CA LEU A 109 4.47 26.28 17.06
C LEU A 109 4.84 25.12 16.14
N PHE A 110 3.95 24.13 16.01
CA PHE A 110 4.18 23.03 15.07
C PHE A 110 4.27 23.53 13.62
N ALA A 111 3.38 24.44 13.20
CA ALA A 111 3.38 24.94 11.82
C ALA A 111 4.66 25.74 11.49
N THR A 112 5.13 26.58 12.41
CA THR A 112 6.37 27.34 12.21
C THR A 112 7.59 26.43 12.24
N LEU A 113 7.64 25.46 13.16
CA LEU A 113 8.74 24.49 13.22
C LEU A 113 8.80 23.60 11.96
N GLU A 114 7.65 23.13 11.47
CA GLU A 114 7.56 22.36 10.23
C GLU A 114 8.09 23.16 9.04
N THR A 115 7.70 24.45 8.95
CA THR A 115 8.14 25.35 7.88
C THR A 115 9.65 25.62 7.92
N LEU A 116 10.21 25.83 9.12
CA LEU A 116 11.65 26.05 9.29
C LEU A 116 12.46 24.81 8.88
N ASP A 117 12.04 23.62 9.30
CA ASP A 117 12.79 22.37 9.13
C ASP A 117 12.61 21.79 7.72
N ASN A 118 11.44 21.96 7.09
CA ASN A 118 11.13 21.38 5.78
C ASN A 118 11.23 22.36 4.60
N GLY A 119 10.96 23.66 4.79
CA GLY A 119 10.96 24.67 3.72
C GLY A 119 9.62 24.94 3.04
N LYS A 120 8.57 24.18 3.36
CA LYS A 120 7.20 24.43 2.85
C LYS A 120 6.61 25.77 3.33
N PRO A 121 5.73 26.41 2.54
CA PRO A 121 5.04 27.63 2.96
C PRO A 121 4.27 27.45 4.27
N ILE A 122 4.38 28.42 5.17
CA ILE A 122 3.70 28.42 6.47
C ILE A 122 2.18 28.29 6.36
N ARG A 123 1.61 28.75 5.24
CA ARG A 123 0.19 28.61 4.94
C ARG A 123 -0.21 27.14 4.80
N GLU A 124 0.60 26.34 4.11
CA GLU A 124 0.36 24.90 3.98
C GLU A 124 0.48 24.19 5.32
N SER A 125 1.57 24.43 6.06
CA SER A 125 1.77 23.87 7.39
C SER A 125 0.57 24.15 8.32
N ARG A 126 0.07 25.39 8.31
CA ARG A 126 -1.03 25.83 9.19
C ARG A 126 -2.40 25.34 8.74
N ASP A 127 -2.66 25.33 7.44
CA ASP A 127 -4.01 25.14 6.90
C ASP A 127 -4.26 23.68 6.46
N ILE A 128 -3.21 22.88 6.26
CA ILE A 128 -3.28 21.48 5.79
C ILE A 128 -2.62 20.51 6.78
N ASP A 129 -1.29 20.54 6.93
CA ASP A 129 -0.52 19.51 7.67
C ASP A 129 -0.98 19.37 9.11
N ILE A 130 -1.00 20.48 9.85
CA ILE A 130 -1.30 20.49 11.27
C ILE A 130 -2.78 20.17 11.57
N PRO A 131 -3.77 20.74 10.86
CA PRO A 131 -5.17 20.35 11.00
C PRO A 131 -5.43 18.87 10.66
N LEU A 132 -4.80 18.34 9.60
CA LEU A 132 -4.95 16.93 9.25
C LEU A 132 -4.29 16.02 10.29
N ALA A 133 -3.12 16.37 10.83
CA ALA A 133 -2.50 15.62 11.92
C ALA A 133 -3.41 15.58 13.16
N GLN A 134 -3.99 16.72 13.55
CA GLN A 134 -4.99 16.78 14.64
C GLN A 134 -6.19 15.87 14.34
N ARG A 135 -6.74 15.96 13.13
CA ARG A 135 -7.88 15.16 12.67
C ARG A 135 -7.59 13.66 12.77
N HIS A 136 -6.39 13.22 12.44
CA HIS A 136 -6.00 11.81 12.56
C HIS A 136 -6.02 11.32 13.99
N PHE A 137 -5.46 12.06 14.94
CA PHE A 137 -5.51 11.66 16.36
C PHE A 137 -6.93 11.72 16.94
N TYR A 138 -7.73 12.73 16.57
CA TYR A 138 -9.14 12.80 16.98
C TYR A 138 -9.96 11.62 16.47
N TYR A 139 -9.82 11.29 15.18
CA TYR A 139 -10.56 10.19 14.56
C TYR A 139 -10.16 8.84 15.18
N HIS A 140 -8.85 8.58 15.29
CA HIS A 140 -8.34 7.32 15.81
C HIS A 140 -8.57 7.14 17.32
N ALA A 141 -8.79 8.22 18.08
CA ALA A 141 -9.29 8.12 19.45
C ALA A 141 -10.66 7.40 19.50
N GLY A 142 -11.57 7.72 18.58
CA GLY A 142 -12.84 7.03 18.43
C GLY A 142 -12.66 5.56 18.04
N MET A 143 -11.71 5.27 17.16
CA MET A 143 -11.41 3.89 16.75
C MET A 143 -10.86 3.04 17.89
N ALA A 144 -10.00 3.60 18.74
CA ALA A 144 -9.55 2.93 19.95
C ALA A 144 -10.74 2.57 20.86
N GLN A 145 -11.66 3.52 21.06
CA GLN A 145 -12.87 3.33 21.88
C GLN A 145 -13.79 2.21 21.36
N LEU A 146 -13.82 2.00 20.05
CA LEU A 146 -14.72 1.07 19.37
C LEU A 146 -14.10 -0.30 19.06
N MET A 147 -12.77 -0.45 19.20
CA MET A 147 -12.02 -1.65 18.79
C MET A 147 -12.62 -2.94 19.36
N GLU A 148 -12.87 -3.03 20.67
CA GLU A 148 -13.36 -4.27 21.31
C GLU A 148 -14.75 -4.69 20.82
N LYS A 149 -15.60 -3.73 20.43
CA LYS A 149 -16.95 -4.01 19.94
C LYS A 149 -16.99 -4.29 18.44
N SER A 150 -16.16 -3.58 17.67
CA SER A 150 -16.19 -3.62 16.20
C SER A 150 -15.24 -4.66 15.64
N LEU A 151 -14.21 -5.04 16.39
CA LEU A 151 -13.18 -6.01 16.05
C LEU A 151 -12.93 -6.97 17.23
N PRO A 152 -13.96 -7.68 17.75
CA PRO A 152 -13.85 -8.48 18.96
C PRO A 152 -12.79 -9.59 18.87
N ASP A 153 -12.61 -10.16 17.68
CA ASP A 153 -11.67 -11.25 17.41
C ASP A 153 -10.25 -10.79 17.08
N ARG A 154 -9.96 -9.48 17.26
CA ARG A 154 -8.66 -8.88 16.93
C ARG A 154 -7.94 -8.37 18.18
N GLN A 155 -6.61 -8.38 18.11
CA GLN A 155 -5.69 -7.85 19.12
C GLN A 155 -4.54 -7.09 18.45
N ALA A 156 -3.75 -6.35 19.22
CA ALA A 156 -2.59 -5.63 18.71
C ALA A 156 -1.61 -6.58 17.98
N VAL A 157 -0.92 -6.09 16.94
CA VAL A 157 0.20 -6.85 16.36
C VAL A 157 1.36 -6.96 17.35
N GLY A 158 1.63 -5.89 18.10
CA GLY A 158 2.72 -5.78 19.06
C GLY A 158 3.50 -4.48 18.88
N VAL A 159 4.83 -4.56 18.71
CA VAL A 159 5.69 -3.39 18.49
C VAL A 159 5.75 -3.04 17.01
N CYS A 160 5.50 -1.77 16.68
CA CYS A 160 5.58 -1.25 15.31
C CYS A 160 6.86 -0.42 15.09
N GLY A 161 7.73 -0.86 14.19
CA GLY A 161 8.81 -0.06 13.62
C GLY A 161 8.27 0.81 12.48
N GLN A 162 8.47 2.12 12.56
CA GLN A 162 7.85 3.08 11.66
C GLN A 162 8.90 4.02 11.07
N ILE A 163 8.89 4.20 9.75
CA ILE A 163 9.87 5.03 9.05
C ILE A 163 9.10 5.90 8.06
N ILE A 164 9.30 7.21 8.16
CA ILE A 164 8.51 8.21 7.41
C ILE A 164 9.42 9.14 6.58
N PRO A 165 8.91 9.69 5.47
CA PRO A 165 9.64 10.60 4.61
C PRO A 165 9.64 12.03 5.17
N TRP A 166 10.30 12.93 4.45
CA TRP A 166 10.55 14.31 4.85
C TRP A 166 9.51 15.32 4.36
N ASN A 167 8.61 14.94 3.47
CA ASN A 167 7.76 15.90 2.77
C ASN A 167 6.57 16.42 3.60
N PHE A 168 5.96 15.57 4.43
CA PHE A 168 4.92 15.97 5.39
C PHE A 168 5.24 15.39 6.78
N PRO A 169 6.32 15.83 7.45
CA PRO A 169 6.88 15.14 8.62
C PRO A 169 5.85 14.82 9.72
N ILE A 170 5.10 15.81 10.20
CA ILE A 170 4.13 15.65 11.29
C ILE A 170 2.87 14.90 10.84
N LEU A 171 2.42 15.10 9.60
CA LEU A 171 1.25 14.42 9.06
C LEU A 171 1.54 12.94 8.82
N MET A 172 2.71 12.61 8.27
CA MET A 172 3.18 11.23 8.10
C MET A 172 3.36 10.54 9.45
N LEU A 173 3.89 11.26 10.46
CA LEU A 173 3.94 10.77 11.83
C LEU A 173 2.53 10.44 12.34
N ALA A 174 1.55 11.32 12.14
CA ALA A 174 0.17 11.10 12.55
C ALA A 174 -0.47 9.88 11.85
N TRP A 175 -0.23 9.71 10.54
CA TRP A 175 -0.70 8.55 9.77
C TRP A 175 -0.16 7.22 10.31
N LYS A 176 1.05 7.20 10.88
CA LYS A 176 1.67 5.99 11.44
C LYS A 176 1.33 5.75 12.89
N ILE A 177 1.48 6.76 13.76
CA ILE A 177 1.36 6.61 15.21
C ILE A 177 -0.11 6.48 15.63
N ALA A 178 -1.02 7.27 15.06
CA ALA A 178 -2.41 7.30 15.49
C ALA A 178 -3.13 5.94 15.36
N PRO A 179 -3.10 5.24 14.20
CA PRO A 179 -3.72 3.91 14.09
C PRO A 179 -2.99 2.84 14.93
N ALA A 180 -1.66 2.90 15.03
CA ALA A 180 -0.88 1.97 15.83
C ALA A 180 -1.31 2.00 17.30
N LEU A 181 -1.30 3.20 17.90
CA LEU A 181 -1.72 3.40 19.29
C LEU A 181 -3.20 3.05 19.49
N ALA A 182 -4.07 3.40 18.54
CA ALA A 182 -5.50 3.08 18.64
C ALA A 182 -5.74 1.57 18.77
N MET A 183 -5.03 0.78 17.96
CA MET A 183 -5.12 -0.68 17.96
C MET A 183 -4.30 -1.35 19.08
N GLY A 184 -3.73 -0.57 20.00
CA GLY A 184 -3.05 -1.10 21.19
C GLY A 184 -1.58 -1.44 20.97
N ASN A 185 -0.96 -0.95 19.90
CA ASN A 185 0.47 -1.16 19.62
C ASN A 185 1.32 -0.05 20.24
N THR A 186 2.57 -0.37 20.55
CA THR A 186 3.64 0.59 20.84
C THR A 186 4.49 0.82 19.61
N VAL A 187 5.21 1.94 19.57
CA VAL A 187 5.92 2.39 18.37
C VAL A 187 7.38 2.74 18.63
N VAL A 188 8.22 2.43 17.65
CA VAL A 188 9.57 3.01 17.45
C VAL A 188 9.55 3.68 16.09
N LEU A 189 9.48 5.01 16.07
CA LEU A 189 9.41 5.79 14.84
C LEU A 189 10.73 6.51 14.58
N LYS A 190 11.13 6.52 13.31
CA LYS A 190 12.25 7.32 12.81
C LYS A 190 11.78 8.36 11.77
N PRO A 191 11.81 9.68 12.10
CA PRO A 191 11.52 10.74 11.14
C PRO A 191 12.68 10.88 10.15
N ALA A 192 12.43 11.41 8.95
CA ALA A 192 13.49 11.62 7.96
C ALA A 192 14.62 12.51 8.49
N GLU A 193 15.84 12.28 7.99
CA GLU A 193 17.06 12.92 8.50
C GLU A 193 17.05 14.45 8.34
N TYR A 194 16.42 14.96 7.27
CA TYR A 194 16.32 16.40 7.00
C TYR A 194 15.24 17.12 7.82
N THR A 195 14.29 16.38 8.42
CA THR A 195 13.06 16.98 8.98
C THR A 195 12.64 16.29 10.28
N SER A 196 13.48 16.40 11.31
CA SER A 196 13.30 15.68 12.58
C SER A 196 12.61 16.49 13.68
N LEU A 197 12.56 17.82 13.56
CA LEU A 197 12.22 18.70 14.68
C LEU A 197 10.77 18.57 15.15
N SER A 198 9.80 18.48 14.24
CA SER A 198 8.39 18.33 14.64
C SER A 198 8.07 16.97 15.26
N ALA A 199 8.79 15.92 14.89
CA ALA A 199 8.69 14.61 15.55
C ALA A 199 9.27 14.64 16.97
N LEU A 200 10.34 15.43 17.19
CA LEU A 200 10.90 15.65 18.52
C LEU A 200 9.98 16.53 19.38
N LEU A 201 9.35 17.57 18.83
CA LEU A 201 8.30 18.33 19.52
C LEU A 201 7.09 17.44 19.84
N PHE A 202 6.72 16.52 18.94
CA PHE A 202 5.66 15.54 19.18
C PHE A 202 5.96 14.64 20.39
N ALA A 203 7.22 14.24 20.57
CA ALA A 203 7.64 13.45 21.72
C ALA A 203 7.46 14.20 23.05
N GLU A 204 7.68 15.52 23.09
CA GLU A 204 7.44 16.32 24.28
C GLU A 204 5.94 16.40 24.62
N ILE A 205 5.06 16.60 23.63
CA ILE A 205 3.62 16.61 23.90
C ILE A 205 3.10 15.22 24.29
N CYS A 206 3.76 14.12 23.91
CA CYS A 206 3.41 12.79 24.40
C CYS A 206 3.54 12.69 25.92
N GLN A 207 4.57 13.31 26.51
CA GLN A 207 4.71 13.38 27.97
C GLN A 207 3.54 14.15 28.60
N GLN A 208 3.18 15.30 28.01
CA GLN A 208 2.08 16.15 28.49
C GLN A 208 0.71 15.47 28.33
N ALA A 209 0.52 14.67 27.28
CA ALA A 209 -0.69 13.92 26.99
C ALA A 209 -0.90 12.72 27.93
N GLY A 210 0.09 12.38 28.77
CA GLY A 210 0.05 11.19 29.61
C GLY A 210 0.27 9.89 28.86
N VAL A 211 0.99 9.91 27.73
CA VAL A 211 1.43 8.69 27.05
C VAL A 211 2.31 7.87 28.00
N PRO A 212 1.99 6.61 28.29
CA PRO A 212 2.82 5.79 29.17
C PRO A 212 4.24 5.63 28.63
N LYS A 213 5.22 5.57 29.54
CA LYS A 213 6.64 5.43 29.18
C LYS A 213 6.85 4.21 28.29
N GLY A 214 7.54 4.40 27.17
CA GLY A 214 7.85 3.36 26.21
C GLY A 214 6.78 3.12 25.14
N VAL A 215 5.56 3.68 25.27
CA VAL A 215 4.52 3.50 24.23
C VAL A 215 4.89 4.20 22.93
N VAL A 216 5.49 5.38 23.01
CA VAL A 216 6.06 6.10 21.89
C VAL A 216 7.56 6.27 22.12
N ASN A 217 8.36 5.87 21.14
CA ASN A 217 9.80 6.10 21.11
C ASN A 217 10.16 6.70 19.75
N ILE A 218 10.92 7.79 19.76
CA ILE A 218 11.40 8.48 18.55
C ILE A 218 12.92 8.37 18.53
N VAL A 219 13.47 7.77 17.48
CA VAL A 219 14.92 7.71 17.24
C VAL A 219 15.23 8.43 15.93
N THR A 220 16.36 9.13 15.88
CA THR A 220 16.76 9.99 14.77
C THR A 220 18.02 9.47 14.10
N GLY A 221 18.23 9.87 12.85
CA GLY A 221 19.43 9.51 12.09
C GLY A 221 19.11 9.27 10.63
N ASP A 222 20.06 8.73 9.87
CA ASP A 222 19.97 8.48 8.44
C ASP A 222 19.26 7.17 8.06
N GLY A 223 19.37 6.75 6.80
CA GLY A 223 18.82 5.48 6.30
C GLY A 223 19.31 4.24 7.06
N ARG A 224 20.53 4.25 7.62
CA ARG A 224 21.09 3.12 8.39
C ARG A 224 20.28 2.86 9.66
N VAL A 225 19.77 3.91 10.29
CA VAL A 225 18.88 3.76 11.46
C VAL A 225 17.56 3.10 11.08
N GLY A 226 17.02 3.43 9.90
CA GLY A 226 15.84 2.77 9.36
C GLY A 226 16.07 1.27 9.15
N GLU A 227 17.21 0.90 8.57
CA GLU A 227 17.61 -0.50 8.38
C GLU A 227 17.76 -1.26 9.72
N LEU A 228 18.33 -0.60 10.74
CA LEU A 228 18.41 -1.16 12.09
C LEU A 228 17.01 -1.47 12.65
N ILE A 229 16.06 -0.54 12.55
CA ILE A 229 14.66 -0.77 13.00
C ILE A 229 14.03 -1.92 12.23
N VAL A 230 14.22 -1.98 10.91
CA VAL A 230 13.68 -3.06 10.07
C VAL A 230 14.24 -4.42 10.48
N SER A 231 15.50 -4.48 10.89
CA SER A 231 16.20 -5.71 11.25
C SER A 231 15.96 -6.17 12.70
N GLU A 232 15.37 -5.33 13.56
CA GLU A 232 15.15 -5.67 14.97
C GLU A 232 14.20 -6.88 15.13
N PRO A 233 14.61 -7.96 15.83
CA PRO A 233 13.80 -9.17 15.96
C PRO A 233 12.50 -8.98 16.74
N ASN A 234 12.46 -8.03 17.67
CA ASN A 234 11.30 -7.79 18.56
C ASN A 234 10.34 -6.72 18.03
N VAL A 235 10.39 -6.44 16.72
CA VAL A 235 9.42 -5.60 16.03
C VAL A 235 8.48 -6.52 15.26
N ASP A 236 7.18 -6.43 15.54
CA ASP A 236 6.15 -7.28 14.94
C ASP A 236 5.62 -6.73 13.61
N LYS A 237 5.74 -5.41 13.41
CA LYS A 237 5.26 -4.72 12.20
C LYS A 237 6.24 -3.67 11.73
N ILE A 238 6.45 -3.61 10.41
CA ILE A 238 7.08 -2.48 9.73
C ILE A 238 6.02 -1.70 8.95
N ALA A 239 5.99 -0.39 9.15
CA ALA A 239 5.21 0.54 8.33
C ALA A 239 6.15 1.60 7.76
N PHE A 240 6.30 1.61 6.44
CA PHE A 240 7.24 2.48 5.74
C PHE A 240 6.52 3.34 4.71
N THR A 241 6.90 4.63 4.67
CA THR A 241 6.58 5.50 3.55
C THR A 241 7.86 6.09 2.98
N GLY A 242 8.03 6.04 1.66
CA GLY A 242 9.23 6.56 0.99
C GLY A 242 9.39 6.02 -0.43
N SER A 243 10.63 5.92 -0.92
CA SER A 243 10.87 5.51 -2.30
C SER A 243 10.60 4.03 -2.53
N THR A 244 10.17 3.69 -3.75
CA THR A 244 9.94 2.31 -4.17
C THR A 244 11.19 1.44 -4.02
N GLU A 245 12.37 1.97 -4.33
CA GLU A 245 13.64 1.24 -4.20
C GLU A 245 13.92 0.82 -2.75
N VAL A 246 13.70 1.71 -1.78
CA VAL A 246 13.84 1.37 -0.36
C VAL A 246 12.74 0.40 0.07
N GLY A 247 11.51 0.55 -0.43
CA GLY A 247 10.43 -0.41 -0.22
C GLY A 247 10.79 -1.85 -0.63
N ARG A 248 11.47 -2.02 -1.78
CA ARG A 248 11.99 -3.32 -2.21
C ARG A 248 13.01 -3.89 -1.22
N LYS A 249 13.99 -3.08 -0.82
CA LYS A 249 15.02 -3.48 0.18
C LYS A 249 14.39 -3.89 1.51
N ILE A 250 13.33 -3.19 1.96
CA ILE A 250 12.60 -3.54 3.18
C ILE A 250 11.85 -4.87 3.02
N ARG A 251 11.17 -5.09 1.88
CA ARG A 251 10.49 -6.37 1.60
C ARG A 251 11.48 -7.54 1.60
N GLU A 252 12.67 -7.34 1.05
CA GLU A 252 13.76 -8.33 1.07
C GLU A 252 14.28 -8.59 2.48
N ALA A 253 14.57 -7.53 3.24
CA ALA A 253 15.12 -7.62 4.60
C ALA A 253 14.14 -8.26 5.61
N THR A 254 12.82 -8.14 5.36
CA THR A 254 11.76 -8.72 6.20
C THR A 254 11.26 -10.08 5.69
N ALA A 255 11.78 -10.59 4.58
CA ALA A 255 11.34 -11.86 4.00
C ALA A 255 11.60 -13.03 4.96
N GLY A 256 10.54 -13.80 5.26
CA GLY A 256 10.56 -14.97 6.13
C GLY A 256 10.57 -14.65 7.63
N THR A 257 10.46 -13.38 8.05
CA THR A 257 10.56 -13.02 9.47
C THR A 257 9.24 -13.08 10.24
N GLY A 258 8.10 -13.25 9.56
CA GLY A 258 6.78 -13.21 10.20
C GLY A 258 6.24 -11.80 10.47
N LYS A 259 6.98 -10.75 10.06
CA LYS A 259 6.60 -9.35 10.33
C LYS A 259 5.44 -8.93 9.44
N SER A 260 4.47 -8.23 10.02
CA SER A 260 3.49 -7.48 9.24
C SER A 260 4.19 -6.34 8.51
N LEU A 261 3.83 -6.08 7.26
CA LEU A 261 4.48 -5.07 6.42
C LEU A 261 3.43 -4.24 5.69
N THR A 262 3.55 -2.91 5.77
CA THR A 262 2.82 -1.97 4.91
C THR A 262 3.81 -1.00 4.27
N LEU A 263 3.65 -0.78 2.97
CA LEU A 263 4.54 0.03 2.16
C LEU A 263 3.72 1.05 1.39
N GLU A 264 3.93 2.34 1.66
CA GLU A 264 3.37 3.45 0.89
C GLU A 264 4.50 4.10 0.09
N LEU A 265 4.52 3.89 -1.22
CA LEU A 265 5.69 4.16 -2.06
C LEU A 265 5.43 5.27 -3.08
N GLY A 266 6.33 5.42 -4.05
CA GLY A 266 6.24 6.48 -5.06
C GLY A 266 4.98 6.39 -5.93
N GLY A 267 4.67 7.50 -6.59
CA GLY A 267 3.54 7.59 -7.51
C GLY A 267 3.80 8.62 -8.60
N LYS A 268 3.44 8.28 -9.84
CA LYS A 268 3.37 9.23 -10.95
C LYS A 268 1.90 9.50 -11.31
N SER A 269 1.16 10.02 -10.33
CA SER A 269 -0.30 10.12 -10.39
C SER A 269 -0.77 10.92 -11.62
N PRO A 270 -1.68 10.37 -12.43
CA PRO A 270 -2.23 11.08 -13.58
C PRO A 270 -3.29 12.09 -13.15
N PHE A 271 -3.28 13.24 -13.80
CA PHE A 271 -4.29 14.29 -13.70
C PHE A 271 -4.98 14.41 -15.06
N ILE A 272 -6.24 14.00 -15.16
CA ILE A 272 -6.93 13.79 -16.45
C ILE A 272 -7.97 14.89 -16.64
N VAL A 273 -7.87 15.65 -17.73
CA VAL A 273 -8.76 16.77 -18.05
C VAL A 273 -9.45 16.53 -19.38
N PHE A 274 -10.78 16.42 -19.36
CA PHE A 274 -11.63 16.24 -20.55
C PHE A 274 -12.08 17.57 -21.13
N ASP A 275 -12.56 17.55 -22.38
CA ASP A 275 -13.03 18.73 -23.12
C ASP A 275 -14.18 19.46 -22.43
N ASP A 276 -15.00 18.73 -21.66
CA ASP A 276 -16.15 19.25 -20.93
C ASP A 276 -15.86 19.58 -19.45
N ALA A 277 -14.60 19.54 -19.03
CA ALA A 277 -14.22 19.95 -17.68
C ALA A 277 -14.43 21.45 -17.45
N ASP A 278 -14.73 21.85 -16.22
CA ASP A 278 -14.47 23.22 -15.77
C ASP A 278 -12.97 23.48 -15.80
N LEU A 279 -12.51 24.10 -16.90
CA LEU A 279 -11.09 24.35 -17.13
C LEU A 279 -10.49 25.31 -16.09
N ASP A 280 -11.26 26.25 -15.54
CA ASP A 280 -10.72 27.20 -14.56
C ASP A 280 -10.51 26.51 -13.22
N SER A 281 -11.50 25.73 -12.76
CA SER A 281 -11.34 24.90 -11.57
C SER A 281 -10.25 23.84 -11.73
N ALA A 282 -10.14 23.21 -12.91
CA ALA A 282 -9.10 22.23 -13.20
C ALA A 282 -7.70 22.85 -13.22
N VAL A 283 -7.53 24.12 -13.64
CA VAL A 283 -6.24 24.83 -13.54
C VAL A 283 -5.84 25.08 -12.10
N GLU A 284 -6.76 25.53 -11.23
CA GLU A 284 -6.45 25.66 -9.80
C GLU A 284 -6.18 24.30 -9.17
N GLY A 285 -6.91 23.26 -9.60
CA GLY A 285 -6.63 21.87 -9.21
C GLY A 285 -5.23 21.42 -9.60
N VAL A 286 -4.73 21.77 -10.79
CA VAL A 286 -3.34 21.50 -11.18
C VAL A 286 -2.37 22.21 -10.24
N VAL A 287 -2.67 23.45 -9.85
CA VAL A 287 -1.82 24.19 -8.91
C VAL A 287 -1.73 23.48 -7.57
N ASP A 288 -2.86 23.08 -7.02
CA ASP A 288 -2.94 22.31 -5.78
C ASP A 288 -2.32 20.92 -5.92
N ALA A 289 -2.26 20.36 -7.13
CA ALA A 289 -1.70 19.03 -7.38
C ALA A 289 -0.17 19.00 -7.44
N ILE A 290 0.48 20.04 -8.02
CA ILE A 290 1.91 20.00 -8.35
C ILE A 290 2.75 21.09 -7.67
N TRP A 291 2.13 22.20 -7.27
CA TRP A 291 2.85 23.30 -6.63
C TRP A 291 2.59 23.37 -5.11
N LEU A 292 1.56 22.67 -4.61
CA LEU A 292 1.48 22.26 -3.20
C LEU A 292 2.77 21.55 -2.80
N ASN A 293 3.34 21.94 -1.67
CA ASN A 293 4.61 21.46 -1.15
C ASN A 293 5.73 21.42 -2.20
N GLN A 294 5.70 22.38 -3.14
CA GLN A 294 6.63 22.48 -4.25
C GLN A 294 6.72 21.16 -5.06
N GLY A 295 5.64 20.37 -5.13
CA GLY A 295 5.58 19.10 -5.86
C GLY A 295 6.22 17.91 -5.13
N GLN A 296 6.62 18.08 -3.86
CA GLN A 296 7.11 17.00 -3.01
C GLN A 296 5.96 16.22 -2.38
N VAL A 297 5.03 15.74 -3.21
CA VAL A 297 3.83 15.03 -2.78
C VAL A 297 3.79 13.69 -3.48
N CYS A 298 3.65 12.59 -2.72
CA CYS A 298 3.64 11.24 -3.29
C CYS A 298 2.52 11.03 -4.32
N CYS A 299 1.42 11.74 -4.17
CA CYS A 299 0.27 11.70 -5.05
C CYS A 299 0.15 12.93 -5.98
N ALA A 300 1.23 13.72 -6.14
CA ALA A 300 1.23 14.89 -7.00
C ALA A 300 0.67 14.56 -8.40
N GLY A 301 -0.22 15.41 -8.93
CA GLY A 301 -0.77 15.33 -10.29
C GLY A 301 0.26 15.70 -11.37
N SER A 302 1.50 15.26 -11.17
CA SER A 302 2.69 15.61 -11.93
C SER A 302 2.65 15.11 -13.37
N ARG A 303 1.71 14.22 -13.73
CA ARG A 303 1.48 13.73 -15.10
C ARG A 303 0.11 14.21 -15.59
N LEU A 304 0.09 15.35 -16.28
CA LEU A 304 -1.12 15.95 -16.83
C LEU A 304 -1.48 15.33 -18.18
N LEU A 305 -2.66 14.72 -18.26
CA LEU A 305 -3.28 14.19 -19.48
C LEU A 305 -4.43 15.10 -19.87
N VAL A 306 -4.35 15.78 -21.01
CA VAL A 306 -5.39 16.73 -21.46
C VAL A 306 -5.99 16.28 -22.78
N GLN A 307 -7.32 16.34 -22.91
CA GLN A 307 -7.98 16.03 -24.16
C GLN A 307 -7.61 17.06 -25.24
N GLU A 308 -7.33 16.59 -26.47
CA GLU A 308 -6.74 17.41 -27.54
C GLU A 308 -7.58 18.64 -27.91
N GLY A 309 -8.90 18.62 -27.71
CA GLY A 309 -9.80 19.73 -28.01
C GLY A 309 -9.62 20.97 -27.12
N VAL A 310 -9.13 20.79 -25.89
CA VAL A 310 -8.92 21.88 -24.92
C VAL A 310 -7.47 22.10 -24.52
N ALA A 311 -6.53 21.27 -24.99
CA ALA A 311 -5.12 21.28 -24.59
C ALA A 311 -4.47 22.67 -24.66
N ASP A 312 -4.50 23.35 -25.81
CA ASP A 312 -3.85 24.66 -25.98
C ASP A 312 -4.45 25.72 -25.06
N LYS A 313 -5.78 25.76 -24.94
CA LYS A 313 -6.49 26.69 -24.06
C LYS A 313 -6.14 26.44 -22.60
N PHE A 314 -6.10 25.19 -22.19
CA PHE A 314 -5.79 24.77 -20.82
C PHE A 314 -4.34 25.08 -20.45
N LEU A 315 -3.37 24.74 -21.31
CA LEU A 315 -1.96 25.04 -21.09
C LEU A 315 -1.70 26.55 -21.02
N ASN A 316 -2.37 27.37 -21.84
CA ASN A 316 -2.26 28.83 -21.76
C ASN A 316 -2.81 29.39 -20.43
N LYS A 317 -3.90 28.82 -19.90
CA LYS A 317 -4.42 29.17 -18.58
C LYS A 317 -3.44 28.76 -17.48
N ILE A 318 -2.85 27.56 -17.56
CA ILE A 318 -1.79 27.12 -16.63
C ILE A 318 -0.61 28.09 -16.67
N LYS A 319 -0.06 28.39 -17.86
CA LYS A 319 1.07 29.32 -18.01
C LYS A 319 0.74 30.70 -17.43
N THR A 320 -0.49 31.18 -17.60
CA THR A 320 -0.97 32.43 -16.97
C THR A 320 -1.01 32.33 -15.46
N ARG A 321 -1.60 31.26 -14.92
CA ARG A 321 -1.72 31.05 -13.48
C ARG A 321 -0.35 30.87 -12.82
N MET A 322 0.57 30.12 -13.44
CA MET A 322 1.94 29.94 -12.97
C MET A 322 2.68 31.28 -12.75
N LYS A 323 2.43 32.31 -13.58
CA LYS A 323 3.04 33.66 -13.41
C LYS A 323 2.58 34.40 -12.16
N THR A 324 1.52 33.94 -11.51
CA THR A 324 0.99 34.55 -10.28
C THR A 324 1.49 33.86 -9.02
N LEU A 325 2.19 32.71 -9.15
CA LEU A 325 2.77 31.99 -8.02
C LEU A 325 3.96 32.76 -7.45
N ARG A 326 3.93 33.03 -6.15
CA ARG A 326 5.00 33.72 -5.44
C ARG A 326 6.01 32.72 -4.89
N VAL A 327 7.24 32.80 -5.37
CA VAL A 327 8.40 32.04 -4.86
C VAL A 327 9.15 32.92 -3.86
N GLY A 328 9.41 32.44 -2.65
CA GLY A 328 10.11 33.24 -1.65
C GLY A 328 10.13 32.64 -0.25
N ASP A 329 10.42 33.49 0.73
CA ASP A 329 10.54 33.11 2.15
C ASP A 329 9.29 32.35 2.63
N PRO A 330 9.42 31.06 2.99
CA PRO A 330 8.27 30.24 3.35
C PRO A 330 7.57 30.71 4.64
N MET A 331 8.20 31.56 5.46
CA MET A 331 7.56 32.16 6.64
C MET A 331 6.59 33.30 6.27
N ASP A 332 6.65 33.84 5.05
CA ASP A 332 5.67 34.79 4.55
C ASP A 332 4.39 34.04 4.10
N LYS A 333 3.26 34.35 4.74
CA LYS A 333 1.94 33.72 4.48
C LYS A 333 1.46 33.87 3.04
N SER A 334 2.01 34.86 2.34
CA SER A 334 1.69 35.16 0.97
C SER A 334 2.44 34.26 -0.01
N ILE A 335 3.53 33.60 0.39
CA ILE A 335 4.28 32.72 -0.50
C ILE A 335 3.48 31.45 -0.86
N ASP A 336 3.63 31.03 -2.12
CA ASP A 336 3.00 29.84 -2.68
C ASP A 336 4.03 28.71 -2.86
N ILE A 337 5.28 29.06 -3.14
CA ILE A 337 6.38 28.13 -3.41
C ILE A 337 7.54 28.44 -2.45
N GLY A 338 7.74 27.55 -1.49
CA GLY A 338 8.84 27.61 -0.54
C GLY A 338 10.16 27.06 -1.10
N ALA A 339 11.05 26.64 -0.20
CA ALA A 339 12.32 26.04 -0.54
C ALA A 339 12.19 24.52 -0.67
N ILE A 340 12.90 23.92 -1.63
CA ILE A 340 13.10 22.47 -1.70
C ILE A 340 13.82 22.02 -0.43
N VAL A 341 13.40 20.91 0.16
CA VAL A 341 13.85 20.44 1.49
C VAL A 341 15.37 20.40 1.73
N ASP A 342 16.18 20.15 0.68
CA ASP A 342 17.62 19.97 0.82
C ASP A 342 18.36 20.19 -0.52
N PRO A 343 19.63 20.66 -0.52
CA PRO A 343 20.43 20.81 -1.72
C PRO A 343 20.57 19.53 -2.58
N VAL A 344 20.59 18.34 -1.95
CA VAL A 344 20.63 17.05 -2.66
C VAL A 344 19.37 16.86 -3.49
N GLN A 345 18.20 17.20 -2.94
CA GLN A 345 16.93 17.08 -3.67
C GLN A 345 16.83 18.12 -4.79
N LYS A 346 17.24 19.37 -4.55
CA LYS A 346 17.33 20.41 -5.59
C LYS A 346 18.25 19.97 -6.75
N SER A 347 19.38 19.37 -6.43
CA SER A 347 20.34 18.85 -7.41
C SER A 347 19.76 17.68 -8.20
N ARG A 348 19.05 16.75 -7.54
CA ARG A 348 18.36 15.64 -8.21
C ARG A 348 17.32 16.11 -9.22
N ILE A 349 16.48 17.08 -8.85
CA ILE A 349 15.49 17.67 -9.76
C ILE A 349 16.21 18.29 -10.96
N SER A 350 17.22 19.12 -10.71
CA SER A 350 17.98 19.81 -11.76
C SER A 350 18.64 18.83 -12.74
N GLN A 351 19.28 17.78 -12.21
CA GLN A 351 19.95 16.75 -13.00
C GLN A 351 18.96 15.98 -13.87
N MET A 352 17.82 15.57 -13.29
CA MET A 352 16.78 14.84 -14.02
C MET A 352 16.22 15.65 -15.19
N LEU A 353 16.05 16.97 -15.03
CA LEU A 353 15.63 17.83 -16.14
C LEU A 353 16.74 18.00 -17.19
N SER A 354 17.99 18.18 -16.77
CA SER A 354 19.11 18.34 -17.72
C SER A 354 19.39 17.09 -18.55
N ASP A 355 19.21 15.90 -17.96
CA ASP A 355 19.42 14.62 -18.64
C ASP A 355 18.29 14.28 -19.62
N ASN A 356 17.14 14.96 -19.52
CA ASN A 356 15.93 14.69 -20.29
C ASN A 356 15.36 15.96 -20.94
N PRO A 357 16.04 16.53 -21.94
CA PRO A 357 15.69 17.84 -22.53
C PRO A 357 14.50 17.80 -23.50
N ALA A 358 13.78 16.67 -23.60
CA ALA A 358 12.64 16.54 -24.50
C ALA A 358 11.47 17.45 -24.06
N GLY A 359 10.67 17.88 -25.03
CA GLY A 359 9.52 18.76 -24.82
C GLY A 359 9.86 20.26 -24.77
N GLU A 360 8.84 21.08 -24.51
CA GLU A 360 8.96 22.53 -24.34
C GLU A 360 8.83 22.87 -22.85
N MET A 361 9.91 23.42 -22.28
CA MET A 361 9.97 23.87 -20.89
C MET A 361 9.52 25.33 -20.75
N PHE A 362 8.61 25.57 -19.81
CA PHE A 362 8.18 26.89 -19.40
C PHE A 362 8.37 27.06 -17.88
N GLN A 363 9.03 28.15 -17.50
CA GLN A 363 9.21 28.58 -16.10
C GLN A 363 8.72 30.01 -15.95
N SER A 364 7.96 30.30 -14.89
CA SER A 364 7.20 31.54 -14.76
C SER A 364 7.80 32.57 -13.78
N CYS A 365 9.03 32.38 -13.32
CA CYS A 365 9.64 33.23 -12.30
C CYS A 365 10.73 34.13 -12.89
N GLU A 366 10.52 35.45 -12.89
CA GLU A 366 11.53 36.43 -13.33
C GLU A 366 12.75 36.48 -12.39
N SER A 367 12.55 36.14 -11.10
CA SER A 367 13.62 35.96 -10.12
C SER A 367 13.20 34.95 -9.04
N ILE A 368 14.16 34.17 -8.54
CA ILE A 368 14.05 33.34 -7.33
C ILE A 368 15.09 33.83 -6.32
N PRO A 369 14.90 33.64 -5.01
CA PRO A 369 15.91 34.05 -4.04
C PRO A 369 17.26 33.38 -4.30
N ASP A 370 18.35 34.16 -4.19
CA ASP A 370 19.73 33.70 -4.45
C ASP A 370 20.25 32.76 -3.35
N THR A 371 19.76 32.93 -2.12
CA THR A 371 20.12 32.11 -0.96
C THR A 371 19.03 31.05 -0.73
N GLY A 372 19.43 29.83 -0.39
CA GLY A 372 18.52 28.73 -0.08
C GLY A 372 18.19 27.83 -1.27
N CYS A 373 17.31 26.86 -1.02
CA CYS A 373 17.01 25.76 -1.93
C CYS A 373 15.80 26.03 -2.83
N TYR A 374 15.69 27.22 -3.44
CA TYR A 374 14.54 27.55 -4.30
C TYR A 374 14.65 26.91 -5.69
N PHE A 375 13.50 26.47 -6.23
CA PHE A 375 13.36 25.94 -7.59
C PHE A 375 12.07 26.50 -8.23
N PRO A 376 12.11 27.00 -9.48
CA PRO A 376 10.96 27.65 -10.09
C PRO A 376 9.87 26.65 -10.49
N PRO A 377 8.57 27.03 -10.38
CA PRO A 377 7.47 26.32 -11.03
C PRO A 377 7.77 26.03 -12.50
N THR A 378 7.75 24.76 -12.87
CA THR A 378 8.15 24.30 -14.20
C THR A 378 7.03 23.49 -14.86
N LEU A 379 6.73 23.80 -16.12
CA LEU A 379 5.84 23.02 -16.99
C LEU A 379 6.66 22.51 -18.18
N ILE A 380 6.58 21.22 -18.48
CA ILE A 380 7.21 20.60 -19.65
C ILE A 380 6.11 19.96 -20.49
N SER A 381 5.94 20.46 -21.70
CA SER A 381 4.89 20.04 -22.63
C SER A 381 5.42 19.36 -23.88
N GLY A 382 4.55 18.67 -24.62
CA GLY A 382 4.94 17.98 -25.86
C GLY A 382 5.73 16.68 -25.63
N LEU A 383 5.55 16.03 -24.49
CA LEU A 383 6.20 14.76 -24.18
C LEU A 383 5.42 13.57 -24.74
N GLY A 384 6.15 12.58 -25.24
CA GLY A 384 5.67 11.25 -25.56
C GLY A 384 5.54 10.37 -24.31
N THR A 385 4.79 9.28 -24.41
CA THR A 385 4.49 8.41 -23.26
C THR A 385 5.71 7.66 -22.75
N SER A 386 6.69 7.39 -23.62
CA SER A 386 7.94 6.70 -23.28
C SER A 386 9.02 7.64 -22.73
N ASP A 387 8.78 8.95 -22.68
CA ASP A 387 9.76 9.89 -22.12
C ASP A 387 9.94 9.62 -20.62
N ILE A 388 11.19 9.65 -20.16
CA ILE A 388 11.54 9.34 -18.77
C ILE A 388 10.75 10.21 -17.80
N LEU A 389 10.56 11.50 -18.10
CA LEU A 389 9.81 12.42 -17.25
C LEU A 389 8.31 12.09 -17.13
N MET A 390 7.75 11.31 -18.07
CA MET A 390 6.36 10.80 -18.01
C MET A 390 6.24 9.52 -17.17
N GLN A 391 7.34 8.80 -16.97
CA GLN A 391 7.37 7.47 -16.32
C GLN A 391 7.95 7.51 -14.90
N GLU A 392 8.95 8.35 -14.67
CA GLU A 392 9.71 8.46 -13.43
C GLU A 392 9.24 9.62 -12.54
N GLU A 393 9.32 9.41 -11.23
CA GLU A 393 9.00 10.43 -10.23
C GLU A 393 10.08 11.52 -10.17
N ILE A 394 9.67 12.78 -10.37
CA ILE A 394 10.56 13.96 -10.33
C ILE A 394 10.70 14.48 -8.89
N PHE A 395 9.59 14.47 -8.13
CA PHE A 395 9.51 14.93 -6.74
C PHE A 395 10.02 16.37 -6.53
N GLY A 396 9.48 17.28 -7.34
CA GLY A 396 9.78 18.71 -7.36
C GLY A 396 8.66 19.45 -8.11
N PRO A 397 8.73 20.79 -8.25
CA PRO A 397 7.61 21.61 -8.72
C PRO A 397 7.49 21.60 -10.25
N VAL A 398 7.51 20.39 -10.84
CA VAL A 398 7.60 20.11 -12.27
C VAL A 398 6.37 19.33 -12.73
N LEU A 399 5.57 19.97 -13.58
CA LEU A 399 4.45 19.35 -14.27
C LEU A 399 4.90 18.88 -15.66
N VAL A 400 4.61 17.62 -16.00
CA VAL A 400 4.77 17.11 -17.36
C VAL A 400 3.41 16.85 -17.99
N THR A 401 3.29 17.08 -19.29
CA THR A 401 2.00 16.91 -19.98
C THR A 401 2.09 16.18 -21.31
N THR A 402 1.05 15.39 -21.58
CA THR A 402 0.75 14.81 -22.89
C THR A 402 -0.76 14.90 -23.17
N THR A 403 -1.17 14.60 -24.40
CA THR A 403 -2.58 14.69 -24.81
C THR A 403 -3.21 13.32 -25.01
N PHE A 404 -4.54 13.29 -25.10
CA PHE A 404 -5.32 12.11 -25.52
C PHE A 404 -6.54 12.53 -26.34
N ARG A 405 -7.14 11.59 -27.07
CA ARG A 405 -8.31 11.83 -27.93
C ARG A 405 -9.61 11.29 -27.35
N THR A 406 -9.53 10.13 -26.70
CA THR A 406 -10.71 9.39 -26.22
C THR A 406 -10.60 9.00 -24.74
N PRO A 407 -11.72 8.79 -24.04
CA PRO A 407 -11.70 8.29 -22.66
C PRO A 407 -10.96 6.95 -22.48
N ASP A 408 -11.05 6.05 -23.45
CA ASP A 408 -10.34 4.76 -23.39
C ASP A 408 -8.83 4.93 -23.59
N GLU A 409 -8.41 5.90 -24.41
CA GLU A 409 -7.00 6.28 -24.50
C GLU A 409 -6.52 6.93 -23.20
N ALA A 410 -7.30 7.82 -22.59
CA ALA A 410 -6.97 8.41 -21.29
C ALA A 410 -6.75 7.33 -20.22
N ALA A 411 -7.62 6.32 -20.14
CA ALA A 411 -7.46 5.19 -19.22
C ALA A 411 -6.18 4.39 -19.48
N LYS A 412 -5.85 4.12 -20.75
CA LYS A 412 -4.62 3.40 -21.13
C LYS A 412 -3.38 4.21 -20.73
N LEU A 413 -3.35 5.50 -21.04
CA LEU A 413 -2.25 6.40 -20.72
C LEU A 413 -2.08 6.57 -19.20
N ALA A 414 -3.16 6.74 -18.46
CA ALA A 414 -3.15 6.84 -17.01
C ALA A 414 -2.55 5.58 -16.34
N ASN A 415 -2.83 4.40 -16.92
CA ASN A 415 -2.36 3.11 -16.43
C ASN A 415 -0.98 2.70 -16.94
N ASP A 416 -0.43 3.42 -17.94
CA ASP A 416 0.88 3.18 -18.56
C ASP A 416 2.01 3.72 -17.66
N THR A 417 2.13 3.08 -16.50
CA THR A 417 3.14 3.32 -15.48
C THR A 417 3.19 2.09 -14.57
N ARG A 418 4.33 1.84 -13.93
CA ARG A 418 4.48 0.80 -12.90
C ARG A 418 3.77 1.14 -11.57
N TYR A 419 3.39 2.40 -11.40
CA TYR A 419 2.74 2.91 -10.21
C TYR A 419 1.21 2.74 -10.23
N GLY A 420 0.59 3.03 -9.09
CA GLY A 420 -0.86 3.03 -8.90
C GLY A 420 -1.27 3.60 -7.55
N LEU A 421 -0.88 4.85 -7.26
CA LEU A 421 -1.18 5.49 -5.97
C LEU A 421 -2.50 6.28 -5.99
N ALA A 422 -2.52 7.40 -6.71
CA ALA A 422 -3.70 8.25 -6.83
C ALA A 422 -3.94 8.68 -8.29
N ALA A 423 -5.13 9.19 -8.60
CA ALA A 423 -5.43 9.88 -9.84
C ALA A 423 -6.52 10.93 -9.65
N SER A 424 -6.56 11.91 -10.54
CA SER A 424 -7.58 12.96 -10.58
C SER A 424 -8.28 12.96 -11.95
N ILE A 425 -9.61 13.08 -11.95
CA ILE A 425 -10.45 13.08 -13.16
C ILE A 425 -11.29 14.37 -13.16
N TRP A 426 -11.19 15.15 -14.23
CA TRP A 426 -11.90 16.41 -14.42
C TRP A 426 -12.83 16.33 -15.62
N SER A 427 -14.14 16.40 -15.36
CA SER A 427 -15.22 16.47 -16.34
C SER A 427 -16.51 16.88 -15.65
N GLU A 428 -17.35 17.68 -16.31
CA GLU A 428 -18.69 18.01 -15.81
C GLU A 428 -19.70 16.86 -16.03
N ASN A 429 -19.30 15.79 -16.72
CA ASN A 429 -20.14 14.62 -17.00
C ASN A 429 -19.95 13.51 -15.97
N VAL A 430 -20.98 13.31 -15.14
CA VAL A 430 -21.01 12.26 -14.12
C VAL A 430 -20.79 10.84 -14.68
N ASN A 431 -21.32 10.52 -15.87
CA ASN A 431 -21.17 9.19 -16.47
C ASN A 431 -19.71 8.95 -16.89
N LEU A 432 -19.04 9.99 -17.38
CA LEU A 432 -17.63 9.91 -17.78
C LEU A 432 -16.74 9.71 -16.56
N CYS A 433 -16.90 10.54 -15.53
CA CYS A 433 -16.12 10.43 -14.29
C CYS A 433 -16.29 9.06 -13.62
N LEU A 434 -17.53 8.63 -13.39
CA LEU A 434 -17.82 7.37 -12.70
C LEU A 434 -17.54 6.14 -13.58
N GLY A 435 -17.65 6.27 -14.90
CA GLY A 435 -17.27 5.20 -15.84
C GLY A 435 -15.76 5.01 -15.98
N LEU A 436 -14.97 6.06 -15.75
CA LEU A 436 -13.51 6.04 -15.87
C LEU A 436 -12.81 5.64 -14.56
N ALA A 437 -13.32 6.07 -13.40
CA ALA A 437 -12.77 5.76 -12.08
C ALA A 437 -12.42 4.26 -11.84
N PRO A 438 -13.27 3.28 -12.19
CA PRO A 438 -12.91 1.86 -12.04
C PRO A 438 -11.88 1.36 -13.06
N LYS A 439 -11.72 2.04 -14.21
CA LYS A 439 -10.74 1.66 -15.24
C LYS A 439 -9.31 2.07 -14.87
N ILE A 440 -9.15 3.12 -14.05
CA ILE A 440 -7.83 3.62 -13.63
C ILE A 440 -7.29 2.76 -12.48
N LYS A 441 -6.02 2.34 -12.59
CA LYS A 441 -5.29 1.54 -11.59
C LYS A 441 -4.61 2.47 -10.59
N ALA A 442 -5.38 2.92 -9.61
CA ALA A 442 -4.91 3.71 -8.48
C ALA A 442 -5.72 3.34 -7.22
N GLY A 443 -5.12 3.46 -6.04
CA GLY A 443 -5.83 3.23 -4.78
C GLY A 443 -6.73 4.40 -4.39
N VAL A 444 -6.49 5.60 -4.92
CA VAL A 444 -7.35 6.78 -4.69
C VAL A 444 -7.69 7.47 -6.01
N ILE A 445 -8.96 7.83 -6.20
CA ILE A 445 -9.44 8.63 -7.33
C ILE A 445 -10.16 9.86 -6.78
N TRP A 446 -9.85 11.03 -7.29
CA TRP A 446 -10.59 12.27 -7.02
C TRP A 446 -11.32 12.73 -8.27
N VAL A 447 -12.64 12.93 -8.17
CA VAL A 447 -13.46 13.51 -9.23
C VAL A 447 -13.62 15.00 -8.98
N ASN A 448 -13.22 15.82 -9.97
CA ASN A 448 -13.25 17.29 -9.94
C ASN A 448 -12.57 17.88 -8.69
N GLY A 449 -11.44 17.29 -8.32
CA GLY A 449 -10.63 17.64 -7.17
C GLY A 449 -9.32 16.86 -7.15
N THR A 450 -8.43 17.17 -6.22
CA THR A 450 -7.16 16.46 -6.02
C THR A 450 -6.68 16.65 -4.58
N ASN A 451 -5.78 15.80 -4.10
CA ASN A 451 -5.14 15.93 -2.78
C ASN A 451 -6.15 16.09 -1.63
N MET A 452 -7.30 15.43 -1.73
CA MET A 452 -8.32 15.41 -0.68
C MET A 452 -8.01 14.27 0.29
N PHE A 453 -7.85 14.60 1.57
CA PHE A 453 -7.51 13.66 2.63
C PHE A 453 -8.44 13.81 3.82
N ASP A 454 -8.86 12.69 4.41
CA ASP A 454 -9.49 12.66 5.73
C ASP A 454 -9.07 11.38 6.45
N ALA A 455 -9.00 11.44 7.77
CA ALA A 455 -8.61 10.29 8.59
C ALA A 455 -9.56 9.09 8.44
N SER A 456 -10.79 9.28 7.95
CA SER A 456 -11.75 8.20 7.69
C SER A 456 -11.65 7.56 6.31
N ALA A 457 -10.93 8.18 5.38
CA ALA A 457 -10.80 7.70 4.01
C ALA A 457 -9.47 6.96 3.84
N GLY A 458 -9.54 5.66 3.55
CA GLY A 458 -8.35 4.84 3.32
C GLY A 458 -7.54 5.34 2.12
N PHE A 459 -6.24 5.54 2.31
CA PHE A 459 -5.28 5.91 1.28
C PHE A 459 -4.24 4.80 1.15
N GLY A 460 -3.85 4.44 -0.07
CA GLY A 460 -2.65 3.64 -0.28
C GLY A 460 -2.49 3.12 -1.69
N GLY A 461 -1.33 2.52 -1.98
CA GLY A 461 -0.94 2.10 -3.33
C GLY A 461 -1.45 0.74 -3.79
N MET A 462 -1.36 0.52 -5.09
CA MET A 462 -1.29 -0.79 -5.74
C MET A 462 -0.06 -0.85 -6.68
N ARG A 463 0.28 -2.03 -7.21
CA ARG A 463 1.48 -2.24 -8.04
C ARG A 463 2.75 -1.82 -7.28
N GLU A 464 3.66 -1.09 -7.93
CA GLU A 464 4.91 -0.63 -7.31
C GLU A 464 4.75 0.61 -6.42
N SER A 465 3.53 1.14 -6.28
CA SER A 465 3.21 2.13 -5.24
C SER A 465 3.03 1.48 -3.85
N GLY A 466 3.16 0.16 -3.75
CA GLY A 466 3.17 -0.58 -2.50
C GLY A 466 1.83 -1.24 -2.19
N PHE A 467 1.60 -1.53 -0.91
CA PHE A 467 0.44 -2.26 -0.41
C PHE A 467 0.18 -1.96 1.07
N GLY A 468 -1.08 -2.14 1.47
CA GLY A 468 -1.61 -1.63 2.73
C GLY A 468 -2.48 -0.39 2.49
N ARG A 469 -3.19 0.04 3.52
CA ARG A 469 -3.93 1.30 3.51
C ARG A 469 -3.67 2.03 4.84
N GLU A 470 -3.74 3.34 4.79
CA GLU A 470 -3.66 4.24 5.94
C GLU A 470 -4.94 5.07 6.03
N GLY A 471 -5.48 5.24 7.24
CA GLY A 471 -6.79 5.86 7.46
C GLY A 471 -7.98 4.89 7.32
N GLY A 472 -9.14 5.33 7.81
CA GLY A 472 -10.37 4.54 7.80
C GLY A 472 -10.33 3.31 8.70
N TRP A 473 -11.32 2.43 8.54
CA TRP A 473 -11.31 1.11 9.18
C TRP A 473 -10.34 0.16 8.48
N GLU A 474 -10.14 0.38 7.19
CA GLU A 474 -9.29 -0.39 6.28
C GLU A 474 -7.82 -0.34 6.72
N GLY A 475 -7.36 0.81 7.20
CA GLY A 475 -5.99 0.95 7.70
C GLY A 475 -5.74 0.31 9.07
N LEU A 476 -6.79 0.07 9.86
CA LEU A 476 -6.65 -0.52 11.20
C LEU A 476 -6.34 -2.01 11.17
N GLU A 477 -6.83 -2.71 10.15
CA GLU A 477 -6.65 -4.16 10.04
C GLU A 477 -5.17 -4.54 10.00
N ALA A 478 -4.34 -3.74 9.32
CA ALA A 478 -2.89 -3.94 9.21
C ALA A 478 -2.13 -3.75 10.54
N TYR A 479 -2.76 -3.16 11.56
CA TYR A 479 -2.24 -2.97 12.92
C TYR A 479 -2.84 -3.95 13.94
N THR A 480 -3.58 -4.95 13.45
CA THR A 480 -4.15 -6.01 14.28
C THR A 480 -3.79 -7.39 13.75
N LYS A 481 -3.85 -8.38 14.63
CA LYS A 481 -3.84 -9.80 14.26
C LYS A 481 -5.04 -10.50 14.89
N PRO A 482 -5.49 -11.64 14.33
CA PRO A 482 -6.48 -12.45 15.01
C PRO A 482 -6.06 -12.77 16.44
N ARG A 483 -7.03 -12.85 17.37
CA ARG A 483 -6.81 -13.41 18.70
C ARG A 483 -6.50 -14.89 18.56
N THR A 484 -5.22 -15.22 18.45
CA THR A 484 -4.75 -16.58 18.18
C THR A 484 -4.93 -17.50 19.38
N LYS A 485 -5.39 -18.73 19.09
CA LYS A 485 -4.88 -19.95 19.74
C LYS A 485 -3.57 -20.33 19.02
N THR A 486 -2.55 -20.78 19.73
CA THR A 486 -1.24 -21.15 19.16
C THR A 486 -1.39 -22.13 17.98
N LEU A 487 -0.94 -21.73 16.78
CA LEU A 487 -0.93 -22.59 15.58
C LEU A 487 0.25 -23.56 15.63
N LYS A 488 0.07 -24.77 15.09
CA LYS A 488 1.10 -25.82 15.09
C LYS A 488 2.07 -25.59 13.95
N LYS A 489 3.36 -25.90 14.15
CA LYS A 489 4.33 -25.97 13.06
C LYS A 489 3.97 -27.16 12.15
N LEU A 490 4.02 -26.94 10.84
CA LEU A 490 3.83 -27.98 9.84
C LEU A 490 5.12 -28.79 9.67
N GLU A 491 4.94 -30.11 9.58
CA GLU A 491 5.99 -31.00 9.08
C GLU A 491 5.76 -31.20 7.57
N PRO A 492 6.82 -31.19 6.74
CA PRO A 492 6.68 -31.43 5.31
C PRO A 492 5.99 -32.77 5.03
N ILE A 493 4.92 -32.72 4.25
CA ILE A 493 4.20 -33.92 3.83
C ILE A 493 4.79 -34.39 2.50
N VAL A 494 5.24 -35.64 2.48
CA VAL A 494 5.81 -36.28 1.29
C VAL A 494 4.80 -37.27 0.75
N GLY A 495 4.64 -37.31 -0.58
CA GLY A 495 3.80 -38.30 -1.24
C GLY A 495 4.27 -39.72 -0.97
N HIS A 496 3.37 -40.68 -1.11
CA HIS A 496 3.72 -42.09 -0.95
C HIS A 496 4.64 -42.54 -2.08
N CYS A 497 5.53 -43.49 -1.77
CA CYS A 497 6.45 -44.10 -2.73
C CYS A 497 6.12 -45.58 -2.94
N GLY A 498 6.56 -46.13 -4.07
CA GLY A 498 6.40 -47.55 -4.38
C GLY A 498 7.38 -47.99 -5.47
N THR A 499 7.45 -49.29 -5.72
CA THR A 499 8.40 -49.90 -6.67
C THR A 499 7.75 -50.46 -7.94
N ASN A 500 6.43 -50.36 -8.06
CA ASN A 500 5.68 -50.87 -9.20
C ASN A 500 5.43 -49.75 -10.23
N ASP A 501 5.77 -49.98 -11.50
CA ASP A 501 5.60 -48.98 -12.58
C ASP A 501 4.21 -49.01 -13.25
N GLY A 502 3.22 -49.56 -12.55
CA GLY A 502 1.84 -49.71 -13.04
C GLY A 502 1.63 -50.90 -13.99
N ILE A 503 0.45 -50.91 -14.63
CA ILE A 503 0.05 -51.94 -15.59
C ILE A 503 0.35 -51.42 -17.00
N ALA A 504 1.16 -52.17 -17.76
CA ALA A 504 1.44 -51.84 -19.15
C ALA A 504 0.15 -51.80 -19.98
N GLY A 505 -0.07 -50.70 -20.72
CA GLY A 505 -1.19 -50.56 -21.68
C GLY A 505 -2.38 -49.69 -21.22
N LEU A 506 -2.37 -49.11 -20.02
CA LEU A 506 -3.40 -48.15 -19.55
C LEU A 506 -2.85 -46.72 -19.53
N ASP A 507 -3.54 -45.77 -20.16
CA ASP A 507 -3.23 -44.34 -20.04
C ASP A 507 -3.79 -43.77 -18.73
N ARG A 508 -2.93 -43.64 -17.72
CA ARG A 508 -3.21 -43.00 -16.43
C ARG A 508 -2.29 -41.80 -16.20
N THR A 509 -1.98 -41.07 -17.27
CA THR A 509 -1.13 -39.87 -17.20
C THR A 509 -2.00 -38.63 -17.25
N ALA A 510 -2.14 -37.96 -16.11
CA ALA A 510 -2.84 -36.70 -16.02
C ALA A 510 -2.11 -35.59 -16.80
N LYS A 511 -2.77 -34.45 -16.96
CA LYS A 511 -2.27 -33.25 -17.66
C LYS A 511 -2.35 -32.05 -16.72
N LEU A 512 -1.90 -30.89 -17.18
CA LEU A 512 -2.15 -29.61 -16.52
C LEU A 512 -3.51 -29.06 -16.99
N TYR A 513 -4.09 -28.09 -16.28
CA TYR A 513 -5.28 -27.37 -16.73
C TYR A 513 -4.93 -25.91 -16.99
N ILE A 514 -4.87 -25.50 -18.25
CA ILE A 514 -4.43 -24.15 -18.65
C ILE A 514 -5.34 -23.63 -19.75
N GLY A 515 -5.93 -22.45 -19.55
CA GLY A 515 -6.75 -21.79 -20.56
C GLY A 515 -8.04 -22.55 -20.89
N GLY A 516 -8.67 -23.18 -19.90
CA GLY A 516 -9.93 -23.91 -20.06
C GLY A 516 -9.80 -25.24 -20.80
N LYS A 517 -8.60 -25.84 -20.78
CA LYS A 517 -8.35 -27.15 -21.39
C LYS A 517 -7.20 -27.86 -20.70
N GLN A 518 -7.17 -29.17 -20.87
CA GLN A 518 -6.01 -29.98 -20.46
C GLN A 518 -4.82 -29.77 -21.41
N SER A 519 -3.64 -29.54 -20.87
CA SER A 519 -2.39 -29.33 -21.61
C SER A 519 -1.26 -30.24 -21.10
N ARG A 520 -0.42 -30.72 -22.01
CA ARG A 520 0.82 -31.42 -21.63
C ARG A 520 1.75 -30.46 -20.90
N PRO A 521 2.56 -30.92 -19.93
CA PRO A 521 3.63 -30.10 -19.39
C PRO A 521 4.62 -29.78 -20.50
N ASP A 522 5.09 -28.55 -20.55
CA ASP A 522 6.12 -28.12 -21.51
C ASP A 522 7.40 -28.96 -21.41
N SER A 523 7.74 -29.40 -20.19
CA SER A 523 8.89 -30.27 -19.92
C SER A 523 8.79 -31.66 -20.57
N GLY A 524 7.57 -32.13 -20.85
CA GLY A 524 7.29 -33.50 -21.25
C GLY A 524 7.42 -34.54 -20.13
N TYR A 525 7.83 -34.14 -18.91
CA TYR A 525 8.03 -35.05 -17.79
C TYR A 525 6.79 -35.21 -16.90
N SER A 526 6.71 -36.37 -16.25
CA SER A 526 5.68 -36.68 -15.27
C SER A 526 6.23 -37.55 -14.16
N ASN A 527 5.73 -37.38 -12.93
CA ASN A 527 6.09 -38.17 -11.76
C ASN A 527 5.11 -39.31 -11.53
N PRO A 528 5.59 -40.51 -11.12
CA PRO A 528 4.70 -41.55 -10.62
C PRO A 528 4.10 -41.12 -9.28
N VAL A 529 2.82 -41.45 -9.07
CA VAL A 529 2.09 -41.16 -7.83
C VAL A 529 1.53 -42.47 -7.29
N PHE A 530 1.68 -42.65 -5.97
CA PHE A 530 1.28 -43.86 -5.26
C PHE A 530 0.22 -43.54 -4.21
N ASP A 531 -0.64 -44.52 -3.92
CA ASP A 531 -1.61 -44.43 -2.83
C ASP A 531 -0.96 -44.73 -1.47
N ALA A 532 -1.73 -44.58 -0.39
CA ALA A 532 -1.24 -44.84 0.97
C ALA A 532 -0.84 -46.30 1.23
N SER A 533 -1.22 -47.22 0.35
CA SER A 533 -0.79 -48.63 0.37
C SER A 533 0.39 -48.89 -0.57
N SER A 534 1.06 -47.83 -1.05
CA SER A 534 2.19 -47.89 -1.99
C SER A 534 1.84 -48.49 -3.36
N ASN A 535 0.55 -48.53 -3.73
CA ASN A 535 0.14 -48.98 -5.06
C ASN A 535 0.25 -47.83 -6.07
N PHE A 536 0.72 -48.15 -7.26
CA PHE A 536 0.82 -47.19 -8.35
C PHE A 536 -0.56 -46.75 -8.86
N MET A 537 -0.82 -45.45 -8.79
CA MET A 537 -2.08 -44.84 -9.22
C MET A 537 -2.00 -44.35 -10.67
N GLY A 538 -0.89 -43.73 -11.07
CA GLY A 538 -0.70 -43.13 -12.37
C GLY A 538 0.49 -42.17 -12.39
N HIS A 539 0.57 -41.36 -13.44
CA HIS A 539 1.56 -40.28 -13.56
C HIS A 539 0.90 -38.91 -13.52
N VAL A 540 1.59 -37.93 -12.95
CA VAL A 540 1.16 -36.53 -12.87
C VAL A 540 2.23 -35.63 -13.49
N PRO A 541 1.86 -34.60 -14.26
CA PRO A 541 2.84 -33.80 -14.97
C PRO A 541 3.71 -32.97 -14.04
N GLN A 542 4.96 -32.76 -14.46
CA GLN A 542 5.87 -31.81 -13.82
C GLN A 542 5.80 -30.47 -14.54
N ALA A 543 5.00 -29.55 -14.01
CA ALA A 543 4.96 -28.19 -14.54
C ALA A 543 6.34 -27.51 -14.40
N ASN A 544 6.63 -26.60 -15.31
CA ASN A 544 7.85 -25.79 -15.29
C ASN A 544 7.52 -24.28 -15.42
N ARG A 545 8.57 -23.46 -15.58
CA ARG A 545 8.42 -22.02 -15.77
C ARG A 545 7.63 -21.62 -17.03
N LYS A 546 7.70 -22.40 -18.11
CA LYS A 546 6.92 -22.13 -19.34
C LYS A 546 5.44 -22.42 -19.11
N ASP A 547 5.09 -23.43 -18.32
CA ASP A 547 3.71 -23.71 -17.94
C ASP A 547 3.11 -22.58 -17.09
N ILE A 548 3.86 -22.04 -16.13
CA ILE A 548 3.47 -20.83 -15.37
C ILE A 548 3.22 -19.64 -16.31
N ARG A 549 4.12 -19.43 -17.28
CA ARG A 549 3.96 -18.36 -18.27
C ARG A 549 2.67 -18.56 -19.08
N ASN A 550 2.41 -19.76 -19.58
CA ASN A 550 1.21 -20.07 -20.36
C ASN A 550 -0.07 -19.87 -19.53
N ALA A 551 -0.05 -20.22 -18.23
CA ALA A 551 -1.17 -19.96 -17.32
C ALA A 551 -1.44 -18.47 -17.13
N LEU A 552 -0.39 -17.65 -17.03
CA LEU A 552 -0.53 -16.20 -16.90
C LEU A 552 -0.98 -15.54 -18.22
N GLU A 553 -0.47 -15.99 -19.36
CA GLU A 553 -0.96 -15.57 -20.68
C GLU A 553 -2.46 -15.90 -20.84
N ALA A 554 -2.89 -17.09 -20.41
CA ALA A 554 -4.31 -17.45 -20.39
C ALA A 554 -5.12 -16.52 -19.46
N ALA A 555 -4.61 -16.21 -18.27
CA ALA A 555 -5.26 -15.30 -17.33
C ALA A 555 -5.35 -13.85 -17.84
N ASP A 556 -4.45 -13.43 -18.75
CA ASP A 556 -4.54 -12.14 -19.44
C ASP A 556 -5.66 -12.13 -20.48
N THR A 557 -5.85 -13.23 -21.23
CA THR A 557 -6.99 -13.36 -22.15
C THR A 557 -8.35 -13.38 -21.42
N ALA A 558 -8.34 -13.72 -20.13
CA ALA A 558 -9.52 -13.75 -19.26
C ALA A 558 -9.73 -12.47 -18.43
N ALA A 559 -9.10 -11.33 -18.81
CA ALA A 559 -9.18 -10.08 -18.04
C ALA A 559 -10.61 -9.55 -17.84
N SER A 560 -11.55 -9.89 -18.73
CA SER A 560 -12.97 -9.54 -18.60
C SER A 560 -13.64 -10.13 -17.37
N TRP A 561 -13.13 -11.24 -16.82
CA TRP A 561 -13.63 -11.83 -15.58
C TRP A 561 -13.60 -10.86 -14.40
N SER A 562 -12.56 -10.03 -14.32
CA SER A 562 -12.42 -9.02 -13.26
C SER A 562 -13.43 -7.87 -13.37
N ALA A 563 -14.14 -7.76 -14.50
CA ALA A 563 -15.19 -6.77 -14.73
C ALA A 563 -16.61 -7.37 -14.73
N THR A 564 -16.77 -8.68 -14.49
CA THR A 564 -18.10 -9.28 -14.40
C THR A 564 -18.83 -8.80 -13.14
N HIS A 565 -20.15 -8.88 -13.14
CA HIS A 565 -20.94 -8.59 -11.94
C HIS A 565 -20.86 -9.77 -10.95
N GLY A 566 -20.97 -9.48 -9.65
CA GLY A 566 -20.89 -10.49 -8.59
C GLY A 566 -21.87 -11.65 -8.78
N HIS A 567 -23.09 -11.36 -9.26
CA HIS A 567 -24.09 -12.40 -9.52
C HIS A 567 -23.64 -13.47 -10.54
N MET A 568 -22.89 -13.11 -11.59
CA MET A 568 -22.38 -14.08 -12.57
C MET A 568 -21.33 -14.97 -11.91
N ARG A 569 -20.44 -14.37 -11.11
CA ARG A 569 -19.43 -15.12 -10.37
C ARG A 569 -20.06 -16.05 -9.34
N ALA A 570 -21.14 -15.62 -8.69
CA ALA A 570 -21.94 -16.45 -7.80
C ALA A 570 -22.51 -17.67 -8.53
N GLN A 571 -23.12 -17.48 -9.71
CA GLN A 571 -23.66 -18.58 -10.52
C GLN A 571 -22.59 -19.63 -10.87
N ILE A 572 -21.43 -19.18 -11.35
CA ILE A 572 -20.32 -20.10 -11.66
C ILE A 572 -19.89 -20.88 -10.41
N LEU A 573 -19.75 -20.22 -9.25
CA LEU A 573 -19.39 -20.89 -8.01
C LEU A 573 -20.46 -21.89 -7.53
N TYR A 574 -21.75 -21.57 -7.71
CA TYR A 574 -22.83 -22.52 -7.45
C TYR A 574 -22.77 -23.73 -8.38
N TYR A 575 -22.49 -23.55 -9.68
CA TYR A 575 -22.33 -24.68 -10.60
C TYR A 575 -21.14 -25.57 -10.22
N ILE A 576 -20.02 -24.99 -9.80
CA ILE A 576 -18.88 -25.77 -9.27
C ILE A 576 -19.31 -26.58 -8.04
N ALA A 577 -20.10 -25.99 -7.12
CA ALA A 577 -20.61 -26.68 -5.94
C ALA A 577 -21.55 -27.84 -6.30
N GLU A 578 -22.48 -27.63 -7.23
CA GLU A 578 -23.44 -28.64 -7.70
C GLU A 578 -22.73 -29.80 -8.41
N ASN A 579 -21.80 -29.49 -9.31
CA ASN A 579 -21.05 -30.49 -10.05
C ASN A 579 -20.09 -31.27 -9.13
N LEU A 580 -19.46 -30.62 -8.15
CA LEU A 580 -18.67 -31.30 -7.13
C LEU A 580 -19.54 -32.20 -6.25
N SER A 581 -20.74 -31.74 -5.88
CA SER A 581 -21.71 -32.54 -5.12
C SER A 581 -22.11 -33.81 -5.87
N ALA A 582 -22.35 -33.71 -7.18
CA ALA A 582 -22.70 -34.84 -8.03
C ALA A 582 -21.60 -35.92 -8.10
N ARG A 583 -20.32 -35.54 -7.97
CA ARG A 583 -19.17 -36.45 -7.95
C ARG A 583 -18.56 -36.66 -6.55
N GLY A 584 -19.23 -36.21 -5.48
CA GLY A 584 -18.65 -36.16 -4.13
C GLY A 584 -18.13 -37.49 -3.60
N GLU A 585 -18.85 -38.60 -3.83
CA GLU A 585 -18.42 -39.94 -3.40
C GLU A 585 -17.17 -40.44 -4.11
N GLU A 586 -16.99 -40.04 -5.38
CA GLU A 586 -15.82 -40.40 -6.17
C GLU A 586 -14.56 -39.73 -5.59
N PHE A 587 -14.63 -38.41 -5.38
CA PHE A 587 -13.53 -37.66 -4.78
C PHE A 587 -13.26 -38.10 -3.34
N ALA A 588 -14.28 -38.39 -2.54
CA ALA A 588 -14.10 -38.87 -1.16
C ALA A 588 -13.31 -40.19 -1.13
N LYS A 589 -13.59 -41.12 -2.06
CA LYS A 589 -12.83 -42.36 -2.21
C LYS A 589 -11.40 -42.09 -2.65
N LEU A 590 -11.20 -41.22 -3.64
CA LEU A 590 -9.87 -40.83 -4.12
C LEU A 590 -9.01 -40.22 -3.01
N ILE A 591 -9.54 -39.26 -2.26
CA ILE A 591 -8.85 -38.62 -1.12
C ILE A 591 -8.46 -39.67 -0.08
N ASN A 592 -9.38 -40.55 0.31
CA ASN A 592 -9.08 -41.61 1.29
C ASN A 592 -8.02 -42.58 0.77
N GLN A 593 -8.07 -42.93 -0.52
CA GLN A 593 -7.08 -43.80 -1.15
C GLN A 593 -5.70 -43.14 -1.14
N MET A 594 -5.60 -41.90 -1.61
CA MET A 594 -4.33 -41.18 -1.70
C MET A 594 -3.71 -40.92 -0.34
N THR A 595 -4.49 -40.45 0.63
CA THR A 595 -3.98 -39.99 1.94
C THR A 595 -3.93 -41.09 3.00
N GLY A 596 -4.63 -42.20 2.80
CA GLY A 596 -4.83 -43.26 3.80
C GLY A 596 -5.76 -42.86 4.95
N ARG A 597 -6.34 -41.66 4.91
CA ARG A 597 -7.29 -41.16 5.91
C ARG A 597 -8.70 -41.69 5.63
N LYS A 598 -9.61 -41.48 6.60
CA LYS A 598 -11.03 -41.88 6.51
C LYS A 598 -11.98 -40.67 6.59
N ASN A 599 -11.50 -39.50 6.18
CA ASN A 599 -12.21 -38.23 6.30
C ASN A 599 -12.53 -37.57 4.94
N GLY A 600 -12.29 -38.24 3.81
CA GLY A 600 -12.54 -37.68 2.48
C GLY A 600 -13.96 -37.17 2.27
N ARG A 601 -14.99 -37.82 2.86
CA ARG A 601 -16.36 -37.30 2.82
C ARG A 601 -16.50 -35.96 3.55
N LYS A 602 -15.87 -35.81 4.71
CA LYS A 602 -15.87 -34.55 5.47
C LYS A 602 -15.15 -33.44 4.72
N GLU A 603 -14.05 -33.77 4.04
CA GLU A 603 -13.33 -32.82 3.19
C GLU A 603 -14.20 -32.34 2.02
N ILE A 604 -14.95 -33.24 1.40
CA ILE A 604 -15.89 -32.93 0.31
C ILE A 604 -17.03 -32.04 0.80
N GLU A 605 -17.69 -32.42 1.89
CA GLU A 605 -18.76 -31.64 2.51
C GLU A 605 -18.28 -30.22 2.83
N ALA A 606 -17.10 -30.09 3.44
CA ALA A 606 -16.49 -28.79 3.70
C ALA A 606 -16.20 -28.04 2.39
N SER A 607 -15.62 -28.68 1.37
CA SER A 607 -15.30 -28.03 0.09
C SER A 607 -16.53 -27.48 -0.62
N ILE A 608 -17.63 -28.25 -0.62
CA ILE A 608 -18.93 -27.82 -1.16
C ILE A 608 -19.47 -26.63 -0.38
N ASP A 609 -19.43 -26.69 0.95
CA ASP A 609 -19.82 -25.58 1.82
C ASP A 609 -19.00 -24.31 1.54
N ARG A 610 -17.68 -24.42 1.32
CA ARG A 610 -16.83 -23.28 0.92
C ARG A 610 -17.28 -22.66 -0.40
N LEU A 611 -17.61 -23.47 -1.39
CA LEU A 611 -18.10 -22.96 -2.69
C LEU A 611 -19.42 -22.21 -2.51
N PHE A 612 -20.37 -22.76 -1.74
CA PHE A 612 -21.62 -22.07 -1.44
C PHE A 612 -21.40 -20.77 -0.66
N THR A 613 -20.50 -20.77 0.33
CA THR A 613 -20.16 -19.58 1.11
C THR A 613 -19.56 -18.48 0.23
N TYR A 614 -18.58 -18.79 -0.62
CA TYR A 614 -17.98 -17.79 -1.50
C TYR A 614 -18.87 -17.40 -2.68
N ALA A 615 -19.74 -18.28 -3.15
CA ALA A 615 -20.82 -17.91 -4.07
C ALA A 615 -21.74 -16.87 -3.42
N ALA A 616 -22.08 -17.05 -2.15
CA ALA A 616 -22.89 -16.09 -1.41
C ALA A 616 -22.18 -14.74 -1.23
N TRP A 617 -20.86 -14.73 -1.02
CA TRP A 617 -20.06 -13.51 -0.87
C TRP A 617 -19.81 -12.75 -2.18
N ALA A 618 -19.88 -13.42 -3.34
CA ALA A 618 -19.46 -12.86 -4.62
C ALA A 618 -20.15 -11.54 -5.00
N ASP A 619 -21.36 -11.31 -4.49
CA ASP A 619 -22.15 -10.08 -4.67
C ASP A 619 -22.59 -9.41 -3.35
N LYS A 620 -21.94 -9.75 -2.21
CA LYS A 620 -22.27 -9.23 -0.87
C LYS A 620 -21.08 -8.68 -0.09
N PHE A 621 -19.90 -8.68 -0.70
CA PHE A 621 -18.71 -8.07 -0.10
C PHE A 621 -18.65 -6.57 -0.44
N ASP A 622 -19.54 -5.82 0.21
CA ASP A 622 -19.80 -4.43 -0.13
C ASP A 622 -18.66 -3.47 0.22
N GLY A 623 -18.64 -2.38 -0.53
CA GLY A 623 -17.89 -1.18 -0.20
C GLY A 623 -18.46 -0.45 1.02
N ASP A 624 -17.96 0.77 1.27
CA ASP A 624 -18.46 1.63 2.34
C ASP A 624 -18.44 3.10 1.89
N VAL A 625 -19.19 3.97 2.57
CA VAL A 625 -19.27 5.40 2.27
C VAL A 625 -18.78 6.20 3.45
N ARG A 626 -17.77 7.06 3.22
CA ARG A 626 -17.21 7.94 4.24
C ARG A 626 -17.81 9.33 4.13
N ASN A 627 -18.42 9.77 5.22
CA ASN A 627 -18.82 11.16 5.40
C ASN A 627 -17.62 11.97 5.89
N VAL A 628 -17.04 12.74 4.97
CA VAL A 628 -15.80 13.50 5.16
C VAL A 628 -16.13 14.95 5.50
N PRO A 629 -15.30 15.66 6.30
CA PRO A 629 -15.56 17.05 6.69
C PRO A 629 -15.19 18.05 5.57
N MET A 630 -15.48 17.70 4.33
CA MET A 630 -15.25 18.51 3.13
C MET A 630 -16.35 18.20 2.10
N ARG A 631 -16.47 19.04 1.06
CA ARG A 631 -17.49 18.85 0.04
C ARG A 631 -17.31 17.50 -0.67
N GLY A 632 -18.29 16.62 -0.54
CA GLY A 632 -18.29 15.32 -1.19
C GLY A 632 -18.39 14.12 -0.24
N LEU A 633 -18.26 12.94 -0.83
CA LEU A 633 -18.16 11.65 -0.14
C LEU A 633 -16.90 10.94 -0.62
N ALA A 634 -16.29 10.13 0.24
CA ALA A 634 -15.27 9.17 -0.18
C ALA A 634 -15.86 7.76 -0.17
N LEU A 635 -16.03 7.18 -1.36
CA LEU A 635 -16.54 5.84 -1.57
C LEU A 635 -15.39 4.84 -1.46
N LYS A 636 -15.41 3.97 -0.45
CA LYS A 636 -14.54 2.80 -0.38
C LYS A 636 -15.14 1.70 -1.25
N LEU A 637 -14.44 1.34 -2.32
CA LEU A 637 -14.80 0.25 -3.22
C LEU A 637 -13.85 -0.94 -3.00
N ASN A 638 -14.38 -2.15 -3.15
CA ASN A 638 -13.58 -3.37 -3.20
C ASN A 638 -13.38 -3.75 -4.66
N GLU A 639 -12.14 -3.81 -5.11
CA GLU A 639 -11.78 -4.24 -6.47
C GLU A 639 -11.01 -5.56 -6.43
N PRO A 640 -11.04 -6.37 -7.50
CA PRO A 640 -10.17 -7.54 -7.59
C PRO A 640 -8.69 -7.12 -7.55
N VAL A 641 -7.86 -7.93 -6.89
CA VAL A 641 -6.40 -7.80 -6.97
C VAL A 641 -5.91 -7.98 -8.41
N GLY A 642 -6.49 -8.95 -9.12
CA GLY A 642 -6.16 -9.26 -10.52
C GLY A 642 -5.81 -10.72 -10.72
N LYS A 643 -4.53 -11.02 -10.87
CA LYS A 643 -4.00 -12.39 -11.01
C LYS A 643 -3.33 -12.85 -9.73
N ILE A 644 -3.77 -13.98 -9.21
CA ILE A 644 -3.29 -14.53 -7.95
C ILE A 644 -2.66 -15.90 -8.19
N GLY A 645 -1.38 -16.02 -7.85
CA GLY A 645 -0.67 -17.29 -7.80
C GLY A 645 -0.92 -17.96 -6.45
N VAL A 646 -1.27 -19.23 -6.43
CA VAL A 646 -1.54 -19.96 -5.18
C VAL A 646 -0.73 -21.24 -5.15
N ILE A 647 0.00 -21.46 -4.06
CA ILE A 647 0.57 -22.77 -3.73
C ILE A 647 -0.34 -23.38 -2.66
N CYS A 648 -1.11 -24.40 -3.05
CA CYS A 648 -2.11 -25.03 -2.21
C CYS A 648 -1.47 -25.79 -1.04
N PRO A 649 -2.23 -26.04 0.05
CA PRO A 649 -1.74 -26.87 1.14
C PRO A 649 -1.61 -28.34 0.72
N ASP A 650 -0.69 -29.02 1.36
CA ASP A 650 -0.39 -30.42 1.05
C ASP A 650 -1.37 -31.40 1.73
N ASP A 651 -1.91 -31.06 2.89
CA ASP A 651 -2.67 -31.95 3.78
C ASP A 651 -4.18 -32.02 3.51
N TRP A 652 -4.74 -31.00 2.85
CA TRP A 652 -6.14 -30.89 2.42
C TRP A 652 -6.23 -30.66 0.91
N PRO A 653 -5.99 -31.72 0.10
CA PRO A 653 -5.73 -31.58 -1.33
C PRO A 653 -6.91 -31.06 -2.14
N LEU A 654 -8.16 -31.25 -1.67
CA LEU A 654 -9.32 -30.62 -2.27
C LEU A 654 -9.71 -29.34 -1.53
N LEU A 655 -9.89 -29.41 -0.21
CA LEU A 655 -10.46 -28.31 0.55
C LEU A 655 -9.59 -27.05 0.48
N GLY A 656 -8.27 -27.19 0.56
CA GLY A 656 -7.36 -26.06 0.41
C GLY A 656 -7.37 -25.43 -0.98
N LEU A 657 -7.44 -26.26 -2.02
CA LEU A 657 -7.59 -25.82 -3.40
C LEU A 657 -8.93 -25.08 -3.57
N VAL A 658 -10.03 -25.66 -3.13
CA VAL A 658 -11.36 -25.07 -3.26
C VAL A 658 -11.50 -23.79 -2.45
N SER A 659 -11.06 -23.75 -1.19
CA SER A 659 -11.11 -22.54 -0.34
C SER A 659 -10.40 -21.35 -0.97
N THR A 660 -9.19 -21.57 -1.50
CA THR A 660 -8.38 -20.50 -2.10
C THR A 660 -8.92 -20.08 -3.46
N MET A 661 -9.31 -21.04 -4.30
CA MET A 661 -9.91 -20.77 -5.62
C MET A 661 -11.22 -19.98 -5.47
N ALA A 662 -12.15 -20.48 -4.67
CA ALA A 662 -13.50 -19.92 -4.55
C ALA A 662 -13.47 -18.50 -4.00
N ALA A 663 -12.60 -18.22 -3.01
CA ALA A 663 -12.39 -16.87 -2.50
C ALA A 663 -11.89 -15.92 -3.61
N GLY A 664 -10.84 -16.31 -4.34
CA GLY A 664 -10.30 -15.49 -5.42
C GLY A 664 -11.33 -15.23 -6.54
N LEU A 665 -12.04 -16.27 -6.98
CA LEU A 665 -13.07 -16.18 -8.00
C LEU A 665 -14.24 -15.30 -7.58
N SER A 666 -14.73 -15.44 -6.34
CA SER A 666 -15.87 -14.64 -5.85
C SER A 666 -15.60 -13.14 -5.94
N MET A 667 -14.34 -12.73 -5.75
CA MET A 667 -13.88 -11.35 -5.84
C MET A 667 -13.39 -10.94 -7.24
N GLY A 668 -13.55 -11.78 -8.27
CA GLY A 668 -13.21 -11.45 -9.66
C GLY A 668 -11.74 -11.63 -10.05
N ASN A 669 -10.98 -12.41 -9.28
CA ASN A 669 -9.58 -12.70 -9.60
C ASN A 669 -9.46 -13.89 -10.56
N ARG A 670 -8.33 -13.93 -11.29
CA ARG A 670 -7.92 -15.10 -12.08
C ARG A 670 -6.84 -15.87 -11.31
N MET A 671 -7.00 -17.18 -11.20
CA MET A 671 -6.25 -18.03 -10.27
C MET A 671 -5.26 -18.93 -11.00
N ILE A 672 -3.98 -18.85 -10.60
CA ILE A 672 -2.89 -19.70 -11.10
C ILE A 672 -2.43 -20.57 -9.95
N MET A 673 -2.86 -21.82 -9.93
CA MET A 673 -2.80 -22.66 -8.74
C MET A 673 -1.80 -23.79 -8.93
N VAL A 674 -0.93 -24.02 -7.95
CA VAL A 674 -0.12 -25.23 -7.83
C VAL A 674 -0.82 -26.12 -6.81
N ALA A 675 -1.38 -27.24 -7.28
CA ALA A 675 -2.10 -28.20 -6.45
C ALA A 675 -1.17 -28.90 -5.45
N SER A 676 -1.75 -29.54 -4.43
CA SER A 676 -1.05 -30.37 -3.44
C SER A 676 0.03 -31.25 -4.10
N GLU A 677 1.29 -31.04 -3.68
CA GLU A 677 2.44 -31.81 -4.17
C GLU A 677 2.31 -33.32 -3.89
N PRO A 678 1.92 -33.77 -2.68
CA PRO A 678 1.80 -35.20 -2.38
C PRO A 678 0.54 -35.86 -2.93
N TYR A 679 -0.57 -35.13 -3.10
CA TYR A 679 -1.86 -35.71 -3.51
C TYR A 679 -2.52 -35.03 -4.72
N PRO A 680 -1.83 -34.96 -5.87
CA PRO A 680 -2.25 -34.09 -6.97
C PRO A 680 -3.40 -34.64 -7.82
N PHE A 681 -3.71 -35.95 -7.78
CA PHE A 681 -4.83 -36.51 -8.57
C PHE A 681 -6.19 -35.96 -8.15
N VAL A 682 -6.33 -35.53 -6.90
CA VAL A 682 -7.54 -34.85 -6.42
C VAL A 682 -7.81 -33.59 -7.25
N ALA A 683 -6.76 -32.81 -7.54
CA ALA A 683 -6.88 -31.62 -8.36
C ALA A 683 -7.09 -31.93 -9.85
N THR A 684 -6.48 -33.01 -10.37
CA THR A 684 -6.66 -33.38 -11.78
C THR A 684 -8.06 -33.88 -12.09
N GLU A 685 -8.70 -34.59 -11.16
CA GLU A 685 -10.11 -34.96 -11.30
C GLU A 685 -11.04 -33.74 -11.27
N PHE A 686 -10.62 -32.69 -10.55
CA PHE A 686 -11.35 -31.42 -10.46
C PHE A 686 -11.42 -30.65 -11.79
N TYR A 687 -10.57 -30.97 -12.77
CA TYR A 687 -10.60 -30.30 -14.08
C TYR A 687 -11.96 -30.47 -14.78
N GLN A 688 -12.55 -31.66 -14.68
CA GLN A 688 -13.86 -31.92 -15.27
C GLN A 688 -14.97 -31.15 -14.54
N ILE A 689 -14.82 -30.88 -13.24
CA ILE A 689 -15.75 -30.02 -12.50
C ILE A 689 -15.69 -28.60 -13.08
N LEU A 690 -14.49 -28.06 -13.33
CA LEU A 690 -14.33 -26.73 -13.94
C LEU A 690 -14.97 -26.67 -15.33
N ASP A 691 -14.70 -27.66 -16.19
CA ASP A 691 -15.26 -27.73 -17.55
C ASP A 691 -16.79 -27.84 -17.55
N THR A 692 -17.35 -28.63 -16.63
CA THR A 692 -18.81 -28.85 -16.54
C THR A 692 -19.54 -27.66 -15.90
N SER A 693 -18.80 -26.78 -15.22
CA SER A 693 -19.35 -25.60 -14.53
C SER A 693 -19.22 -24.31 -15.34
N ASP A 694 -18.85 -24.43 -16.63
CA ASP A 694 -18.67 -23.31 -17.56
C ASP A 694 -17.72 -22.22 -17.03
N VAL A 695 -16.69 -22.63 -16.28
CA VAL A 695 -15.65 -21.68 -15.81
C VAL A 695 -14.97 -21.07 -17.02
N PRO A 696 -14.96 -19.73 -17.20
CA PRO A 696 -14.40 -19.14 -18.40
C PRO A 696 -12.91 -19.47 -18.57
N ASN A 697 -12.50 -19.71 -19.81
CA ASN A 697 -11.14 -20.09 -20.15
C ASN A 697 -10.11 -19.10 -19.57
N GLY A 698 -9.11 -19.61 -18.84
CA GLY A 698 -8.05 -18.81 -18.25
C GLY A 698 -8.37 -18.19 -16.89
N VAL A 699 -9.62 -18.27 -16.42
CA VAL A 699 -10.00 -17.81 -15.07
C VAL A 699 -9.40 -18.69 -13.98
N VAL A 700 -9.30 -19.99 -14.22
CA VAL A 700 -8.60 -20.95 -13.35
C VAL A 700 -7.58 -21.70 -14.19
N SER A 701 -6.34 -21.75 -13.72
CA SER A 701 -5.30 -22.66 -14.21
C SER A 701 -4.76 -23.48 -13.04
N ILE A 702 -4.64 -24.79 -13.22
CA ILE A 702 -4.12 -25.71 -12.20
C ILE A 702 -2.88 -26.41 -12.75
N LEU A 703 -1.79 -26.24 -12.01
CA LEU A 703 -0.49 -26.83 -12.24
C LEU A 703 -0.22 -27.91 -11.17
N THR A 704 0.55 -28.93 -11.54
CA THR A 704 1.07 -29.94 -10.63
C THR A 704 2.60 -29.95 -10.72
N GLY A 705 3.29 -30.21 -9.61
CA GLY A 705 4.75 -30.23 -9.57
C GLY A 705 5.27 -29.90 -8.18
N ALA A 706 6.60 -29.90 -8.03
CA ALA A 706 7.23 -29.60 -6.76
C ALA A 706 7.04 -28.12 -6.38
N HIS A 707 6.47 -27.85 -5.22
CA HIS A 707 6.23 -26.48 -4.77
C HIS A 707 7.53 -25.66 -4.70
N GLY A 708 8.60 -26.29 -4.23
CA GLY A 708 9.92 -25.65 -4.10
C GLY A 708 10.57 -25.29 -5.45
N GLU A 709 10.19 -25.94 -6.55
CA GLU A 709 10.71 -25.62 -7.89
C GLU A 709 9.91 -24.51 -8.56
N LEU A 710 8.60 -24.44 -8.29
CA LEU A 710 7.69 -23.49 -8.91
C LEU A 710 7.60 -22.16 -8.16
N CYS A 711 7.84 -22.15 -6.84
CA CYS A 711 7.59 -20.99 -5.99
C CYS A 711 8.42 -19.77 -6.37
N ASP A 712 9.72 -19.94 -6.67
CA ASP A 712 10.60 -18.83 -7.04
C ASP A 712 10.15 -18.16 -8.34
N THR A 713 9.71 -18.97 -9.31
CA THR A 713 9.21 -18.48 -10.59
C THR A 713 7.91 -17.69 -10.42
N LEU A 714 6.94 -18.20 -9.65
CA LEU A 714 5.69 -17.49 -9.36
C LEU A 714 5.97 -16.19 -8.59
N ALA A 715 6.79 -16.26 -7.55
CA ALA A 715 7.12 -15.13 -6.71
C ALA A 715 7.80 -14.00 -7.47
N LYS A 716 8.71 -14.30 -8.40
CA LYS A 716 9.42 -13.32 -9.23
C LYS A 716 8.65 -12.89 -10.49
N HIS A 717 7.49 -13.49 -10.79
CA HIS A 717 6.79 -13.16 -12.02
C HIS A 717 6.26 -11.72 -11.99
N MET A 718 6.65 -10.89 -12.97
CA MET A 718 6.26 -9.47 -13.02
C MET A 718 4.79 -9.26 -13.36
N ASN A 719 4.20 -10.21 -14.10
CA ASN A 719 2.80 -10.18 -14.55
C ASN A 719 1.82 -10.81 -13.54
N LEU A 720 2.22 -10.94 -12.27
CA LEU A 720 1.41 -11.50 -11.19
C LEU A 720 1.20 -10.43 -10.11
N ASP A 721 -0.04 -10.27 -9.65
CA ASP A 721 -0.44 -9.17 -8.77
C ASP A 721 -0.40 -9.58 -7.28
N ALA A 722 -0.60 -10.86 -6.98
CA ALA A 722 -0.39 -11.43 -5.65
C ALA A 722 0.04 -12.91 -5.69
N ILE A 723 0.68 -13.36 -4.61
CA ILE A 723 1.02 -14.77 -4.39
C ILE A 723 0.60 -15.22 -2.98
N TRP A 724 -0.07 -16.36 -2.91
CA TRP A 724 -0.46 -17.04 -1.67
C TRP A 724 0.26 -18.38 -1.57
N SER A 725 0.69 -18.75 -0.36
CA SER A 725 1.29 -20.07 -0.13
C SER A 725 0.87 -20.65 1.20
N PHE A 726 0.36 -21.87 1.13
CA PHE A 726 -0.04 -22.70 2.26
C PHE A 726 0.63 -24.07 2.25
N SER A 727 1.70 -24.22 1.46
CA SER A 727 2.55 -25.40 1.41
C SER A 727 2.97 -25.86 2.81
N SER A 728 3.10 -27.18 3.02
CA SER A 728 3.65 -27.74 4.25
C SER A 728 5.16 -27.50 4.38
N LYS A 729 5.85 -27.32 3.25
CA LYS A 729 7.22 -26.78 3.21
C LYS A 729 7.18 -25.28 3.44
N ASP A 730 8.05 -24.77 4.31
CA ASP A 730 8.19 -23.32 4.51
C ASP A 730 8.89 -22.67 3.31
N LEU A 731 8.09 -22.02 2.46
CA LEU A 731 8.54 -21.29 1.28
C LEU A 731 8.53 -19.77 1.49
N SER A 732 8.25 -19.32 2.71
CA SER A 732 7.89 -17.93 3.02
C SER A 732 9.00 -16.96 2.61
N LYS A 733 10.24 -17.26 3.00
CA LYS A 733 11.39 -16.42 2.66
C LYS A 733 11.59 -16.28 1.14
N VAL A 734 11.54 -17.39 0.40
CA VAL A 734 11.73 -17.37 -1.06
C VAL A 734 10.65 -16.54 -1.75
N ILE A 735 9.39 -16.76 -1.34
CA ILE A 735 8.24 -16.08 -1.92
C ILE A 735 8.31 -14.57 -1.65
N GLU A 736 8.57 -14.19 -0.42
CA GLU A 736 8.59 -12.80 -0.01
C GLU A 736 9.79 -12.03 -0.59
N THR A 737 10.96 -12.67 -0.71
CA THR A 737 12.10 -12.11 -1.45
C THR A 737 11.76 -11.94 -2.93
N GLY A 738 11.15 -12.93 -3.58
CA GLY A 738 10.76 -12.83 -4.99
C GLY A 738 9.69 -11.76 -5.24
N ALA A 739 8.76 -11.58 -4.30
CA ALA A 739 7.70 -10.59 -4.37
C ALA A 739 8.22 -9.14 -4.38
N ALA A 740 9.42 -8.88 -3.85
CA ALA A 740 10.03 -7.54 -3.86
C ALA A 740 10.24 -6.97 -5.27
N LEU A 741 10.34 -7.81 -6.31
CA LEU A 741 10.68 -7.36 -7.67
C LEU A 741 9.66 -6.36 -8.25
N ASN A 742 8.36 -6.67 -8.18
CA ASN A 742 7.25 -5.79 -8.56
C ASN A 742 6.39 -5.37 -7.36
N LEU A 743 6.82 -5.67 -6.13
CA LEU A 743 6.09 -5.40 -4.88
C LEU A 743 4.69 -5.99 -4.83
N LYS A 744 4.46 -7.12 -5.51
CA LYS A 744 3.19 -7.87 -5.41
C LYS A 744 2.89 -8.23 -3.96
N ARG A 745 1.60 -8.34 -3.64
CA ARG A 745 1.16 -8.80 -2.32
C ARG A 745 1.57 -10.25 -2.11
N ALA A 746 2.06 -10.58 -0.92
CA ALA A 746 2.44 -11.94 -0.55
C ALA A 746 1.70 -12.34 0.74
N TRP A 747 1.04 -13.49 0.72
CA TRP A 747 0.40 -14.10 1.88
C TRP A 747 0.96 -15.50 2.08
N VAL A 748 1.80 -15.67 3.10
CA VAL A 748 2.51 -16.92 3.37
C VAL A 748 2.23 -17.39 4.79
N ASN A 749 2.34 -18.69 5.01
CA ASN A 749 2.02 -19.34 6.27
C ASN A 749 3.20 -19.49 7.23
N TYR A 750 4.44 -19.11 6.89
CA TYR A 750 5.62 -19.25 7.77
C TYR A 750 5.81 -20.67 8.32
N GLY A 751 5.43 -21.69 7.54
CA GLY A 751 5.49 -23.09 7.95
C GLY A 751 4.57 -23.43 9.14
N VAL A 752 3.53 -22.63 9.39
CA VAL A 752 2.50 -22.93 10.39
C VAL A 752 1.18 -23.37 9.76
N ASP A 753 0.49 -24.22 10.49
CA ASP A 753 -0.76 -24.84 10.11
C ASP A 753 -1.92 -23.84 10.16
N ARG A 754 -2.95 -24.11 9.36
CA ARG A 754 -4.21 -23.37 9.33
C ARG A 754 -5.34 -24.36 9.54
N ASP A 755 -6.29 -24.01 10.41
CA ASP A 755 -7.48 -24.83 10.61
C ASP A 755 -8.42 -24.73 9.39
N TRP A 756 -8.17 -25.54 8.36
CA TRP A 756 -8.93 -25.56 7.11
C TRP A 756 -10.39 -25.98 7.29
N MET A 757 -10.66 -26.83 8.28
CA MET A 757 -12.01 -27.30 8.59
C MET A 757 -12.81 -26.29 9.43
N GLY A 758 -12.13 -25.44 10.19
CA GLY A 758 -12.74 -24.37 10.97
C GLY A 758 -12.81 -23.03 10.25
N GLY A 759 -13.16 -21.99 11.01
CA GLY A 759 -13.34 -20.63 10.48
C GLY A 759 -12.06 -19.96 9.99
N ALA A 760 -10.88 -20.52 10.24
CA ALA A 760 -9.64 -20.04 9.63
C ALA A 760 -9.46 -20.53 8.19
N GLY A 761 -10.14 -21.60 7.77
CA GLY A 761 -10.13 -22.12 6.41
C GLY A 761 -11.09 -21.41 5.45
N GLU A 762 -11.80 -20.39 5.93
CA GLU A 762 -12.73 -19.57 5.18
C GLU A 762 -12.83 -18.15 5.72
N GLY A 763 -13.68 -17.33 5.08
CA GLY A 763 -14.14 -16.08 5.67
C GLY A 763 -13.38 -14.84 5.19
N LYS A 764 -13.51 -13.77 5.99
CA LYS A 764 -13.15 -12.41 5.58
C LYS A 764 -11.67 -12.26 5.22
N GLU A 765 -10.76 -12.95 5.92
CA GLU A 765 -9.31 -12.86 5.63
C GLU A 765 -8.97 -13.22 4.19
N PHE A 766 -9.63 -14.23 3.61
CA PHE A 766 -9.46 -14.59 2.20
C PHE A 766 -10.05 -13.54 1.25
N LEU A 767 -11.19 -12.94 1.61
CA LEU A 767 -11.81 -11.88 0.82
C LEU A 767 -10.94 -10.61 0.82
N ASP A 768 -10.40 -10.22 1.98
CA ASP A 768 -9.46 -9.11 2.13
C ASP A 768 -8.16 -9.38 1.35
N ALA A 769 -7.65 -10.62 1.39
CA ALA A 769 -6.48 -11.05 0.61
C ALA A 769 -6.74 -11.02 -0.92
N ALA A 770 -8.01 -11.17 -1.34
CA ALA A 770 -8.45 -11.22 -2.73
C ALA A 770 -8.95 -9.87 -3.27
N THR A 771 -8.96 -8.82 -2.45
CA THR A 771 -9.46 -7.49 -2.84
C THR A 771 -8.45 -6.38 -2.59
N GLU A 772 -8.44 -5.39 -3.47
CA GLU A 772 -7.84 -4.08 -3.26
C GLU A 772 -8.92 -3.10 -2.80
N VAL A 773 -8.56 -2.18 -1.90
CA VAL A 773 -9.42 -1.04 -1.55
C VAL A 773 -9.12 0.12 -2.48
N LYS A 774 -10.14 0.62 -3.19
CA LYS A 774 -10.06 1.87 -3.94
C LYS A 774 -10.98 2.92 -3.32
N THR A 775 -10.45 4.09 -3.02
CA THR A 775 -11.23 5.21 -2.48
C THR A 775 -11.54 6.21 -3.59
N VAL A 776 -12.81 6.37 -3.96
CA VAL A 776 -13.27 7.32 -4.98
C VAL A 776 -13.98 8.49 -4.31
N TRP A 777 -13.40 9.68 -4.42
CA TRP A 777 -14.01 10.91 -3.92
C TRP A 777 -14.91 11.52 -4.98
N ILE A 778 -16.16 11.77 -4.62
CA ILE A 778 -17.17 12.32 -5.51
C ILE A 778 -17.81 13.57 -4.92
N PRO A 779 -18.20 14.55 -5.75
CA PRO A 779 -19.09 15.63 -5.32
C PRO A 779 -20.41 15.07 -4.77
N PHE A 780 -20.87 15.59 -3.64
CA PHE A 780 -22.13 15.20 -3.01
C PHE A 780 -22.63 16.31 -2.10
N GLY A 781 -23.89 16.72 -2.27
CA GLY A 781 -24.48 17.88 -1.62
C GLY A 781 -23.99 19.21 -2.22
N GLU A 782 -24.93 20.12 -2.50
CA GLU A 782 -24.61 21.54 -2.71
C GLU A 782 -24.46 22.18 -1.33
N GLY A 783 -23.34 22.86 -1.11
CA GLY A 783 -23.16 23.80 -0.01
C GLY A 783 -23.57 25.19 -0.46
#